data_AF-A0A6A7RZN8-F1
#
_entry.id   AF-A0A6A7RZN8-F1
#
_cell.length_a   1.000
_cell.length_b   1.000
_cell.length_c   1.000
_cell.angle_alpha   90.00
_cell.angle_beta   90.00
_cell.angle_gamma   90.00
#
_symmetry.space_group_name_H-M   'P 1'
#
loop_
_entity.id
_entity.type
_entity.pdbx_description
1 polymer ?
#
loop_
_entity_poly.entity_id
_entity_poly.type
_entity_poly.pdbx_seq_one_letter_code
_entity_poly.pdbx_strand_id
1 'polypeptide(L)'
;YNDSIDALSGTLTFAANETSKTITLDVTDDLVPEATESFTVELSGASNATISRAVAIGTILDNDLAELAIADATATEGDPGGPATTTISFTVTRSGDNGSPSTVTYSVAPASASNPDDYNDSIDALSGTLTFAANETSKTITLDVTDDLLPEDTENFTVTLNGASNATISRAVATGTIIDNDLPELAIADATATEGDPGGPATTISFTVTRSGDNGSPSTVTYSVAPASASNPDDYNNSIDALSGTLTFAANETSKTITLDVTDDLLPEDTENFTVTLNGASNATISRAVATGTIIDNDEAIPLPVLAIADATATEGDPGGPATTISFTVTRSGDNGSASTVTYSVAPASASNPDDYNDSIDALSGTLTFAANETSKTITLDVTDDRVPEATESLTVELSGASNATISRAVAMGTIIDDDAVPPLPTLSIADATNTEGNVLAFVVSVDIADPNNPITATYTIDFSPAGLGFADQSDLAPLTPLTGTATILAGQTSVLISVGSFDDQLIEGTESFTVRLSNVSANAQPGDLQATGTIVDNEQLECGYSWGDPHYVTADGLIYDMQACGEFVLVETRNVSDPSPLTVQTRTAMYGPNVSVNTAVATLVDGHRVTIDTLETEPLRIDGRVTTIESGDSVALGGGQIQYDAGVYSIVFPTQERLIVTDRGSYVDVRLCALADRPDGSLHGLLGNFDGNAANDLATRGGTVLPTQPTFAQLYDTFANSWRITQAESLFDYRAGESTATFSGDNCPIQKTTRASLPADKVAEAIALLDAAGITDPALHEAAILDYAVTCDPSFINSAGQAGVPSESVKVIDPTIIWTNGGQIIIGIPDSPSQFDIGTSASTPAGVNWTGAAASDKWSESGNWSPDAPASTDAVVFDAIDADGTNIVDQDFAIAALLYTGEVATGTGAADHITDFDEGSTLAVSGNATIGANNSQSRVNLTVANGTAVVAHVTELNVGINSAGSGGITGNLTVTSGASLNASDADELSVGRVANVGWQAQADGSLVLGADSVIDLGAVAAPATLNIGWNESTGDAGFFGDYANVSRATGLLNATQGTLNAQLSELNVGTTAGRGTAEGTLIMGENAAITTLIANIGMGGTPEGGATGTLDVRGGSLTFAGAGTSLNFGSGSLIIADGVSLTVGDAADRLGHLRIGYNASGVDLADTAIDQTNDRFTAYVADELSVGRVAN
;
A
#
# COMPACT_ATOMS: atom_id res chain seq x y z
N TYR A 1 -63.05 -12.30 138.25
CA TYR A 1 -64.19 -13.22 138.43
C TYR A 1 -65.50 -12.47 138.70
N ASN A 2 -66.39 -12.41 137.70
CA ASN A 2 -67.85 -12.25 137.89
C ASN A 2 -68.52 -13.44 137.19
N ASP A 3 -69.43 -14.07 137.91
CA ASP A 3 -70.09 -15.37 137.68
C ASP A 3 -71.15 -15.28 136.56
N SER A 4 -71.18 -16.23 135.60
CA SER A 4 -72.44 -16.73 134.96
C SER A 4 -72.24 -17.52 133.65
N ILE A 5 -72.04 -18.84 133.73
CA ILE A 5 -72.84 -19.80 132.91
C ILE A 5 -72.74 -21.28 133.37
N ASP A 6 -71.78 -21.68 134.20
CA ASP A 6 -71.85 -22.98 134.91
C ASP A 6 -71.73 -22.78 136.42
N ALA A 7 -72.68 -23.34 137.17
CA ALA A 7 -72.64 -23.27 138.63
C ALA A 7 -71.33 -23.89 139.14
N LEU A 8 -70.58 -23.17 140.00
CA LEU A 8 -69.32 -23.59 140.63
C LEU A 8 -69.44 -24.87 141.52
N SER A 9 -70.59 -25.54 141.49
CA SER A 9 -70.85 -26.86 142.06
C SER A 9 -71.83 -27.64 141.16
N GLY A 10 -71.58 -28.93 140.92
CA GLY A 10 -72.42 -29.80 140.11
C GLY A 10 -72.29 -31.28 140.49
N THR A 11 -73.11 -32.16 139.90
CA THR A 11 -73.10 -33.61 140.18
C THR A 11 -72.59 -34.39 138.98
N LEU A 12 -71.48 -35.12 139.12
CA LEU A 12 -70.96 -36.02 138.08
C LEU A 12 -71.62 -37.40 138.19
N THR A 13 -72.35 -37.83 137.16
CA THR A 13 -72.97 -39.17 137.09
C THR A 13 -72.37 -39.98 135.95
N PHE A 14 -71.67 -41.06 136.25
CA PHE A 14 -71.05 -41.93 135.24
C PHE A 14 -72.03 -43.02 134.80
N ALA A 15 -72.20 -43.22 133.50
CA ALA A 15 -72.92 -44.37 132.96
C ALA A 15 -72.12 -45.67 133.12
N ALA A 16 -72.78 -46.84 132.97
CA ALA A 16 -72.07 -48.12 133.02
C ALA A 16 -70.95 -48.17 131.96
N ASN A 17 -69.75 -48.59 132.36
CA ASN A 17 -68.50 -48.58 131.57
C ASN A 17 -67.97 -47.20 131.17
N GLU A 18 -68.55 -46.09 131.63
CA GLU A 18 -67.98 -44.76 131.47
C GLU A 18 -66.92 -44.54 132.55
N THR A 19 -65.68 -44.24 132.14
CA THR A 19 -64.53 -44.20 133.06
C THR A 19 -64.01 -42.77 133.32
N SER A 20 -64.49 -41.76 132.60
CA SER A 20 -64.13 -40.35 132.80
C SER A 20 -65.31 -39.40 132.55
N LYS A 21 -65.32 -38.26 133.25
CA LYS A 21 -66.14 -37.08 132.98
C LYS A 21 -65.32 -35.82 133.19
N THR A 22 -65.62 -34.78 132.42
CA THR A 22 -64.88 -33.52 132.41
C THR A 22 -65.71 -32.41 133.05
N ILE A 23 -65.04 -31.54 133.83
CA ILE A 23 -65.55 -30.26 134.32
C ILE A 23 -64.79 -29.17 133.56
N THR A 24 -65.49 -28.17 133.02
CA THR A 24 -64.89 -27.07 132.23
C THR A 24 -65.09 -25.73 132.95
N LEU A 25 -64.08 -24.86 132.90
CA LEU A 25 -64.07 -23.51 133.47
C LEU A 25 -63.34 -22.58 132.48
N ASP A 26 -63.86 -21.37 132.26
CA ASP A 26 -63.26 -20.37 131.36
C ASP A 26 -62.40 -19.34 132.12
N VAL A 27 -61.32 -18.87 131.48
CA VAL A 27 -60.39 -17.84 132.00
C VAL A 27 -60.45 -16.57 131.12
N THR A 28 -60.07 -15.40 131.65
CA THR A 28 -60.03 -14.12 130.90
C THR A 28 -58.57 -13.73 130.66
N ASP A 29 -58.25 -13.30 129.43
CA ASP A 29 -56.90 -12.95 128.96
C ASP A 29 -56.74 -11.43 128.85
N ASP A 30 -55.55 -10.89 129.16
CA ASP A 30 -55.22 -9.48 128.96
C ASP A 30 -53.78 -9.23 128.46
N LEU A 31 -53.12 -8.13 128.84
CA LEU A 31 -51.79 -7.72 128.35
C LEU A 31 -50.86 -7.27 129.49
N VAL A 32 -51.21 -7.57 130.74
CA VAL A 32 -50.43 -7.17 131.91
C VAL A 32 -49.65 -8.39 132.39
N PRO A 33 -48.31 -8.34 132.45
CA PRO A 33 -47.54 -9.45 132.99
C PRO A 33 -47.89 -9.73 134.46
N GLU A 34 -48.29 -10.96 134.74
CA GLU A 34 -48.91 -11.38 136.00
C GLU A 34 -48.32 -12.68 136.54
N ALA A 35 -48.47 -12.92 137.85
CA ALA A 35 -48.02 -14.16 138.45
C ALA A 35 -49.01 -15.29 138.17
N THR A 36 -48.51 -16.53 138.04
CA THR A 36 -49.37 -17.72 137.94
C THR A 36 -50.41 -17.78 139.06
N GLU A 37 -51.68 -17.83 138.67
CA GLU A 37 -52.80 -17.93 139.60
C GLU A 37 -53.26 -19.38 139.74
N SER A 38 -53.93 -19.74 140.84
CA SER A 38 -54.48 -21.09 141.03
C SER A 38 -55.87 -21.09 141.67
N PHE A 39 -56.68 -22.08 141.29
CA PHE A 39 -57.99 -22.38 141.84
C PHE A 39 -58.13 -23.88 142.14
N THR A 40 -59.09 -24.28 142.97
CA THR A 40 -59.32 -25.70 143.28
C THR A 40 -60.72 -26.16 142.91
N VAL A 41 -60.82 -27.39 142.40
CA VAL A 41 -62.07 -28.10 142.13
C VAL A 41 -62.13 -29.31 143.06
N GLU A 42 -63.18 -29.42 143.86
CA GLU A 42 -63.34 -30.50 144.85
C GLU A 42 -64.54 -31.39 144.52
N LEU A 43 -64.28 -32.70 144.39
CA LEU A 43 -65.29 -33.75 144.33
C LEU A 43 -65.59 -34.24 145.75
N SER A 44 -66.87 -34.28 146.10
CA SER A 44 -67.34 -34.82 147.37
C SER A 44 -68.61 -35.66 147.19
N GLY A 45 -68.97 -36.46 148.19
CA GLY A 45 -70.27 -37.16 148.23
C GLY A 45 -70.43 -38.34 147.26
N ALA A 46 -69.36 -39.07 146.92
CA ALA A 46 -69.49 -40.24 146.03
C ALA A 46 -70.34 -41.36 146.64
N SER A 47 -71.19 -41.95 145.79
CA SER A 47 -72.02 -43.12 146.10
C SER A 47 -71.66 -44.27 145.17
N ASN A 48 -71.49 -45.48 145.70
CA ASN A 48 -71.00 -46.68 145.00
C ASN A 48 -69.62 -46.53 144.31
N ALA A 49 -68.87 -45.50 144.67
CA ALA A 49 -67.49 -45.28 144.28
C ALA A 49 -66.74 -44.68 145.47
N THR A 50 -65.42 -44.87 145.50
CA THR A 50 -64.53 -44.18 146.45
C THR A 50 -63.82 -43.06 145.73
N ILE A 51 -63.91 -41.84 146.25
CA ILE A 51 -63.09 -40.72 145.80
C ILE A 51 -61.69 -40.94 146.38
N SER A 52 -60.76 -41.39 145.55
CA SER A 52 -59.37 -41.57 145.93
C SER A 52 -58.61 -40.24 146.01
N ARG A 53 -59.07 -39.22 145.28
CA ARG A 53 -58.59 -37.84 145.37
C ARG A 53 -59.75 -36.86 145.17
N ALA A 54 -60.07 -36.11 146.21
CA ALA A 54 -61.20 -35.18 146.20
C ALA A 54 -60.86 -33.86 145.50
N VAL A 55 -59.66 -33.33 145.72
CA VAL A 55 -59.30 -31.99 145.23
C VAL A 55 -58.36 -32.08 144.02
N ALA A 56 -58.67 -31.32 143.00
CA ALA A 56 -57.76 -30.96 141.92
C ALA A 56 -57.47 -29.46 141.97
N ILE A 57 -56.25 -29.08 141.62
CA ILE A 57 -55.84 -27.67 141.51
C ILE A 57 -55.73 -27.36 140.02
N GLY A 58 -56.40 -26.31 139.56
CA GLY A 58 -56.17 -25.69 138.26
C GLY A 58 -55.30 -24.44 138.43
N THR A 59 -54.48 -24.14 137.43
CA THR A 59 -53.60 -22.95 137.41
C THR A 59 -53.84 -22.15 136.13
N ILE A 60 -53.76 -20.82 136.22
CA ILE A 60 -53.80 -19.89 135.09
C ILE A 60 -52.39 -19.32 134.94
N LEU A 61 -51.81 -19.45 133.74
CA LEU A 61 -50.44 -19.02 133.42
C LEU A 61 -50.50 -17.75 132.56
N ASP A 62 -49.62 -16.79 132.85
CA ASP A 62 -49.43 -15.55 132.07
C ASP A 62 -48.63 -15.82 130.77
N ASN A 63 -48.94 -15.10 129.69
CA ASN A 63 -48.36 -15.24 128.36
C ASN A 63 -47.87 -13.92 127.70
N ASP A 64 -47.58 -12.87 128.48
CA ASP A 64 -47.32 -11.52 127.95
C ASP A 64 -45.84 -11.05 127.90
N LEU A 65 -44.85 -11.95 127.92
CA LEU A 65 -43.41 -11.58 127.76
C LEU A 65 -42.90 -11.74 126.32
N ALA A 66 -41.97 -10.88 125.89
CA ALA A 66 -41.30 -11.01 124.58
C ALA A 66 -40.44 -12.28 124.48
N GLU A 67 -40.30 -12.86 123.29
CA GLU A 67 -39.42 -14.01 123.01
C GLU A 67 -38.26 -13.63 122.08
N LEU A 68 -37.04 -14.07 122.44
CA LEU A 68 -35.80 -13.85 121.68
C LEU A 68 -35.28 -15.14 121.03
N ALA A 69 -34.90 -15.06 119.76
CA ALA A 69 -34.28 -16.17 119.03
C ALA A 69 -33.14 -15.67 118.13
N ILE A 70 -31.97 -16.28 118.21
CA ILE A 70 -30.87 -16.06 117.25
C ILE A 70 -31.06 -16.91 116.00
N ALA A 71 -30.55 -16.56 114.82
CA ALA A 71 -30.55 -17.36 113.57
C ALA A 71 -29.12 -17.84 113.22
N ASP A 72 -28.98 -19.00 112.56
CA ASP A 72 -27.67 -19.50 112.07
C ASP A 72 -27.17 -18.61 110.93
N ALA A 73 -25.86 -18.61 110.70
CA ALA A 73 -25.23 -17.81 109.66
C ALA A 73 -24.15 -18.61 108.92
N THR A 74 -23.95 -18.30 107.64
CA THR A 74 -22.91 -18.91 106.80
C THR A 74 -22.22 -17.83 106.00
N ALA A 75 -20.90 -17.93 105.87
CA ALA A 75 -20.08 -17.10 105.01
C ALA A 75 -19.08 -17.98 104.24
N THR A 76 -18.65 -17.53 103.06
CA THR A 76 -17.50 -18.10 102.33
C THR A 76 -16.36 -17.13 102.52
N GLU A 77 -15.18 -17.65 102.85
CA GLU A 77 -13.96 -16.87 103.01
C GLU A 77 -13.56 -16.16 101.71
N GLY A 78 -12.81 -15.06 101.82
CA GLY A 78 -12.28 -14.31 100.68
C GLY A 78 -10.75 -14.36 100.65
N ASP A 79 -10.15 -13.86 99.56
CA ASP A 79 -8.70 -13.84 99.43
C ASP A 79 -8.06 -12.62 100.15
N PRO A 80 -6.84 -12.76 100.72
CA PRO A 80 -6.07 -11.67 101.32
C PRO A 80 -5.94 -10.44 100.42
N GLY A 81 -6.47 -9.31 100.90
CA GLY A 81 -6.38 -8.03 100.20
C GLY A 81 -7.50 -7.78 99.19
N GLY A 82 -8.58 -8.56 99.23
CA GLY A 82 -9.82 -8.31 98.51
C GLY A 82 -10.48 -6.96 98.86
N PRO A 83 -11.38 -6.44 98.00
CA PRO A 83 -11.95 -5.09 98.15
C PRO A 83 -13.01 -4.92 99.26
N ALA A 84 -13.32 -5.96 100.04
CA ALA A 84 -14.22 -5.91 101.19
C ALA A 84 -13.80 -6.97 102.21
N THR A 85 -13.85 -6.66 103.51
CA THR A 85 -13.69 -7.67 104.56
C THR A 85 -14.90 -8.59 104.58
N THR A 86 -14.68 -9.90 104.48
CA THR A 86 -15.73 -10.91 104.59
C THR A 86 -16.31 -10.90 106.00
N THR A 87 -17.64 -10.92 106.16
CA THR A 87 -18.29 -10.89 107.49
C THR A 87 -19.37 -11.95 107.60
N ILE A 88 -19.55 -12.47 108.81
CA ILE A 88 -20.63 -13.39 109.19
C ILE A 88 -21.55 -12.71 110.21
N SER A 89 -22.85 -12.66 109.93
CA SER A 89 -23.83 -11.89 110.72
C SER A 89 -24.98 -12.76 111.24
N PHE A 90 -25.12 -12.80 112.56
CA PHE A 90 -26.20 -13.52 113.25
C PHE A 90 -27.33 -12.58 113.61
N THR A 91 -28.53 -12.85 113.11
CA THR A 91 -29.71 -12.04 113.44
C THR A 91 -30.38 -12.58 114.70
N VAL A 92 -30.52 -11.73 115.72
CA VAL A 92 -31.32 -11.99 116.92
C VAL A 92 -32.66 -11.29 116.76
N THR A 93 -33.72 -12.09 116.69
CA THR A 93 -35.11 -11.66 116.53
C THR A 93 -35.83 -11.58 117.87
N ARG A 94 -36.73 -10.61 118.01
CA ARG A 94 -37.59 -10.38 119.16
C ARG A 94 -39.05 -10.38 118.72
N SER A 95 -39.84 -11.29 119.26
CA SER A 95 -41.27 -11.51 118.94
C SER A 95 -42.14 -11.47 120.21
N GLY A 96 -43.47 -11.51 120.08
CA GLY A 96 -44.39 -11.33 121.21
C GLY A 96 -44.61 -9.85 121.55
N ASP A 97 -44.86 -9.54 122.84
CA ASP A 97 -45.07 -8.14 123.28
C ASP A 97 -43.74 -7.35 123.35
N ASN A 98 -43.59 -6.40 122.41
CA ASN A 98 -42.39 -5.59 122.29
C ASN A 98 -42.52 -4.19 122.92
N GLY A 99 -43.59 -3.90 123.65
CA GLY A 99 -43.90 -2.56 124.18
C GLY A 99 -42.88 -2.01 125.19
N SER A 100 -42.11 -2.87 125.86
CA SER A 100 -41.06 -2.50 126.83
C SER A 100 -39.65 -2.83 126.31
N PRO A 101 -38.58 -2.15 126.77
CA PRO A 101 -37.21 -2.56 126.45
C PRO A 101 -36.83 -3.92 127.07
N SER A 102 -36.03 -4.71 126.37
CA SER A 102 -35.49 -5.99 126.84
C SER A 102 -33.98 -6.09 126.55
N THR A 103 -33.27 -6.93 127.28
CA THR A 103 -31.83 -7.17 127.07
C THR A 103 -31.53 -8.66 127.02
N VAL A 104 -30.51 -9.06 126.28
CA VAL A 104 -29.96 -10.42 126.31
C VAL A 104 -28.45 -10.37 126.12
N THR A 105 -27.72 -11.25 126.81
CA THR A 105 -26.26 -11.39 126.61
C THR A 105 -25.98 -12.45 125.56
N TYR A 106 -24.86 -12.32 124.84
CA TYR A 106 -24.39 -13.37 123.94
C TYR A 106 -22.92 -13.72 124.21
N SER A 107 -22.52 -14.93 123.85
CA SER A 107 -21.14 -15.41 123.85
C SER A 107 -20.88 -16.29 122.63
N VAL A 108 -19.74 -16.07 121.98
CA VAL A 108 -19.22 -16.84 120.85
C VAL A 108 -18.22 -17.87 121.38
N ALA A 109 -18.34 -19.12 120.95
CA ALA A 109 -17.44 -20.20 121.32
C ALA A 109 -16.96 -20.95 120.05
N PRO A 110 -15.64 -21.23 119.93
CA PRO A 110 -15.09 -21.95 118.78
C PRO A 110 -15.63 -23.38 118.70
N ALA A 111 -15.65 -23.94 117.49
CA ALA A 111 -15.82 -25.37 117.26
C ALA A 111 -14.69 -25.91 116.38
N SER A 112 -14.88 -26.11 115.07
CA SER A 112 -13.75 -26.36 114.17
C SER A 112 -13.05 -25.06 113.77
N ALA A 113 -13.83 -23.97 113.60
CA ALA A 113 -13.31 -22.62 113.43
C ALA A 113 -12.87 -22.03 114.77
N SER A 114 -11.79 -21.27 114.71
CA SER A 114 -11.00 -20.69 115.78
C SER A 114 -10.78 -19.18 115.57
N ASN A 115 -10.47 -18.46 116.65
CA ASN A 115 -10.14 -17.04 116.62
C ASN A 115 -8.68 -16.85 117.04
N PRO A 116 -7.85 -16.12 116.28
CA PRO A 116 -8.20 -15.26 115.14
C PRO A 116 -8.08 -15.92 113.76
N ASP A 117 -7.77 -17.21 113.69
CA ASP A 117 -7.37 -17.83 112.43
C ASP A 117 -8.53 -17.85 111.41
N ASP A 118 -9.77 -18.08 111.84
CA ASP A 118 -10.93 -18.25 110.94
C ASP A 118 -11.99 -17.14 111.11
N TYR A 119 -12.14 -16.59 112.31
CA TYR A 119 -12.98 -15.42 112.58
C TYR A 119 -12.39 -14.54 113.69
N ASN A 120 -12.74 -13.26 113.71
CA ASN A 120 -12.23 -12.31 114.70
C ASN A 120 -13.30 -11.38 115.31
N ASP A 121 -12.91 -10.63 116.34
CA ASP A 121 -13.80 -9.78 117.16
C ASP A 121 -13.68 -8.28 116.83
N SER A 122 -13.25 -7.94 115.61
CA SER A 122 -12.98 -6.55 115.23
C SER A 122 -14.26 -5.73 115.01
N ILE A 123 -15.37 -6.36 114.59
CA ILE A 123 -16.68 -5.70 114.44
C ILE A 123 -17.45 -5.71 115.77
N ASP A 124 -17.91 -6.88 116.23
CA ASP A 124 -18.51 -7.07 117.55
C ASP A 124 -17.62 -7.97 118.41
N ALA A 125 -17.56 -7.68 119.71
CA ALA A 125 -16.82 -8.51 120.66
C ALA A 125 -17.40 -9.94 120.72
N LEU A 126 -16.56 -10.95 120.99
CA LEU A 126 -17.00 -12.35 121.16
C LEU A 126 -17.96 -12.59 122.34
N SER A 127 -18.21 -11.58 123.17
CA SER A 127 -19.32 -11.59 124.11
C SER A 127 -19.83 -10.17 124.34
N GLY A 128 -21.13 -10.02 124.58
CA GLY A 128 -21.75 -8.71 124.70
C GLY A 128 -23.17 -8.76 125.23
N THR A 129 -23.79 -7.58 125.32
CA THR A 129 -25.21 -7.44 125.70
C THR A 129 -25.95 -6.71 124.57
N LEU A 130 -26.94 -7.38 123.99
CA LEU A 130 -27.89 -6.76 123.07
C LEU A 130 -29.01 -6.10 123.90
N THR A 131 -29.27 -4.83 123.63
CA THR A 131 -30.38 -4.08 124.21
C THR A 131 -31.38 -3.77 123.10
N PHE A 132 -32.61 -4.27 123.24
CA PHE A 132 -33.73 -3.96 122.38
C PHE A 132 -34.51 -2.80 122.98
N ALA A 133 -34.62 -1.70 122.25
CA ALA A 133 -35.55 -0.64 122.62
C ALA A 133 -37.01 -1.13 122.52
N ALA A 134 -37.95 -0.37 123.09
CA ALA A 134 -39.37 -0.64 122.88
C ALA A 134 -39.68 -0.65 121.37
N ASN A 135 -40.39 -1.68 120.91
CA ASN A 135 -40.73 -1.99 119.52
C ASN A 135 -39.54 -2.31 118.59
N GLU A 136 -38.33 -2.46 119.11
CA GLU A 136 -37.21 -2.98 118.31
C GLU A 136 -37.31 -4.50 118.22
N THR A 137 -37.40 -5.03 117.00
CA THR A 137 -37.70 -6.46 116.75
C THR A 137 -36.48 -7.28 116.33
N SER A 138 -35.33 -6.66 116.08
CA SER A 138 -34.11 -7.38 115.69
C SER A 138 -32.83 -6.62 116.05
N LYS A 139 -31.79 -7.37 116.39
CA LYS A 139 -30.39 -6.91 116.48
C LYS A 139 -29.50 -7.91 115.75
N THR A 140 -28.30 -7.51 115.37
CA THR A 140 -27.30 -8.40 114.79
C THR A 140 -26.10 -8.52 115.71
N ILE A 141 -25.39 -9.65 115.59
CA ILE A 141 -24.03 -9.87 116.08
C ILE A 141 -23.20 -10.16 114.83
N THR A 142 -22.19 -9.35 114.55
CA THR A 142 -21.38 -9.46 113.33
C THR A 142 -19.91 -9.68 113.69
N LEU A 143 -19.30 -10.69 113.08
CA LEU A 143 -17.87 -10.99 113.18
C LEU A 143 -17.25 -10.89 111.79
N ASP A 144 -15.97 -10.51 111.71
CA ASP A 144 -15.21 -10.68 110.47
C ASP A 144 -14.80 -12.15 110.32
N VAL A 145 -14.84 -12.64 109.09
CA VAL A 145 -14.18 -13.87 108.67
C VAL A 145 -12.74 -13.50 108.33
N THR A 146 -11.78 -14.26 108.81
CA THR A 146 -10.37 -14.07 108.43
C THR A 146 -10.21 -14.66 107.04
N ASP A 147 -9.54 -13.91 106.15
CA ASP A 147 -9.34 -14.23 104.74
C ASP A 147 -7.88 -14.69 104.54
N ASP A 148 -7.63 -15.90 104.04
CA ASP A 148 -6.32 -16.45 103.72
C ASP A 148 -6.25 -17.21 102.36
N LEU A 149 -5.22 -18.02 102.15
CA LEU A 149 -4.98 -18.76 100.89
C LEU A 149 -4.73 -20.25 101.15
N LEU A 150 -5.09 -20.75 102.32
CA LEU A 150 -4.85 -22.11 102.76
C LEU A 150 -6.10 -22.94 102.48
N PRO A 151 -6.02 -23.99 101.65
CA PRO A 151 -7.14 -24.89 101.47
C PRO A 151 -7.49 -25.61 102.77
N GLU A 152 -8.72 -25.39 103.22
CA GLU A 152 -9.26 -25.85 104.50
C GLU A 152 -10.59 -26.60 104.29
N ASP A 153 -11.01 -27.37 105.30
CA ASP A 153 -12.35 -27.98 105.28
C ASP A 153 -13.41 -26.92 105.65
N THR A 154 -14.69 -27.13 105.32
CA THR A 154 -15.75 -26.23 105.82
C THR A 154 -15.82 -26.25 107.36
N GLU A 155 -15.73 -25.08 107.98
CA GLU A 155 -15.58 -24.93 109.41
C GLU A 155 -16.79 -24.30 110.11
N ASN A 156 -16.85 -24.39 111.45
CA ASN A 156 -17.96 -23.85 112.22
C ASN A 156 -17.58 -23.36 113.63
N PHE A 157 -18.40 -22.45 114.17
CA PHE A 157 -18.38 -21.95 115.55
C PHE A 157 -19.81 -21.71 116.07
N THR A 158 -19.99 -21.39 117.35
CA THR A 158 -21.33 -21.22 117.95
C THR A 158 -21.53 -19.88 118.64
N VAL A 159 -22.74 -19.33 118.54
CA VAL A 159 -23.16 -18.10 119.24
C VAL A 159 -24.34 -18.43 120.15
N THR A 160 -24.20 -18.18 121.46
CA THR A 160 -25.21 -18.52 122.47
C THR A 160 -25.77 -17.27 123.15
N LEU A 161 -27.09 -17.10 123.12
CA LEU A 161 -27.85 -16.12 123.90
C LEU A 161 -28.14 -16.64 125.31
N ASN A 162 -27.89 -15.79 126.31
CA ASN A 162 -28.13 -16.08 127.73
C ASN A 162 -28.62 -14.82 128.48
N GLY A 163 -29.16 -15.02 129.68
CA GLY A 163 -29.42 -13.92 130.62
C GLY A 163 -30.41 -12.86 130.11
N ALA A 164 -31.49 -13.28 129.43
CA ALA A 164 -32.51 -12.36 128.98
C ALA A 164 -33.25 -11.70 130.16
N SER A 165 -33.54 -10.41 130.03
CA SER A 165 -34.30 -9.60 130.98
C SER A 165 -35.49 -8.97 130.25
N ASN A 166 -36.69 -9.04 130.85
CA ASN A 166 -37.97 -8.67 130.23
C ASN A 166 -38.23 -9.35 128.87
N ALA A 167 -37.66 -10.55 128.69
CA ALA A 167 -37.91 -11.44 127.57
C ALA A 167 -37.53 -12.88 127.96
N THR A 168 -38.11 -13.86 127.31
CA THR A 168 -37.67 -15.26 127.32
C THR A 168 -36.82 -15.54 126.08
N ILE A 169 -36.02 -16.61 126.10
CA ILE A 169 -35.21 -17.03 124.94
C ILE A 169 -35.84 -18.30 124.37
N SER A 170 -36.38 -18.22 123.16
CA SER A 170 -37.00 -19.35 122.46
C SER A 170 -36.00 -20.14 121.61
N ARG A 171 -34.91 -19.50 121.12
CA ARG A 171 -33.73 -20.19 120.57
C ARG A 171 -32.44 -19.56 121.06
N ALA A 172 -31.70 -20.31 121.88
CA ALA A 172 -30.51 -19.82 122.54
C ALA A 172 -29.22 -19.97 121.71
N VAL A 173 -29.12 -20.96 120.82
CA VAL A 173 -27.86 -21.28 120.13
C VAL A 173 -28.02 -21.10 118.63
N ALA A 174 -27.03 -20.48 118.00
CA ALA A 174 -26.83 -20.44 116.56
C ALA A 174 -25.46 -21.01 116.16
N THR A 175 -25.39 -21.61 114.99
CA THR A 175 -24.14 -22.06 114.36
C THR A 175 -23.68 -21.07 113.30
N GLY A 176 -22.41 -20.69 113.34
CA GLY A 176 -21.70 -20.02 112.25
C GLY A 176 -20.96 -21.04 111.41
N THR A 177 -21.03 -20.94 110.09
CA THR A 177 -20.31 -21.82 109.15
C THR A 177 -19.45 -20.98 108.21
N ILE A 178 -18.17 -21.33 108.06
CA ILE A 178 -17.21 -20.70 107.15
C ILE A 178 -16.84 -21.74 106.08
N ILE A 179 -16.99 -21.37 104.81
CA ILE A 179 -16.70 -22.23 103.66
C ILE A 179 -15.40 -21.74 103.00
N ASP A 180 -14.42 -22.63 102.87
CA ASP A 180 -13.15 -22.39 102.15
C ASP A 180 -13.37 -22.25 100.62
N ASN A 181 -12.57 -21.38 99.98
CA ASN A 181 -12.56 -21.12 98.54
C ASN A 181 -11.16 -21.26 97.89
N ASP A 182 -10.15 -21.81 98.57
CA ASP A 182 -8.75 -21.71 98.15
C ASP A 182 -8.20 -22.83 97.25
N LEU A 183 -9.03 -23.75 96.73
CA LEU A 183 -8.54 -24.77 95.81
C LEU A 183 -8.00 -24.17 94.49
N PRO A 184 -6.82 -24.61 94.00
CA PRO A 184 -6.25 -24.13 92.74
C PRO A 184 -7.13 -24.44 91.54
N GLU A 185 -7.06 -23.59 90.52
CA GLU A 185 -7.91 -23.62 89.33
C GLU A 185 -7.06 -23.96 88.08
N LEU A 186 -7.53 -24.93 87.28
CA LEU A 186 -6.86 -25.41 86.08
C LEU A 186 -7.60 -24.98 84.81
N ALA A 187 -6.85 -24.46 83.84
CA ALA A 187 -7.36 -24.11 82.51
C ALA A 187 -6.38 -24.57 81.43
N ILE A 188 -6.85 -25.23 80.37
CA ILE A 188 -6.05 -25.46 79.16
C ILE A 188 -6.16 -24.24 78.23
N ALA A 189 -5.19 -23.96 77.36
CA ALA A 189 -5.25 -22.93 76.30
C ALA A 189 -5.35 -23.57 74.90
N ASP A 190 -6.02 -22.90 73.95
CA ASP A 190 -6.06 -23.36 72.55
C ASP A 190 -4.66 -23.27 71.96
N ALA A 191 -4.37 -24.12 70.98
CA ALA A 191 -3.08 -24.14 70.31
C ALA A 191 -3.29 -24.13 68.80
N THR A 192 -2.36 -23.49 68.11
CA THR A 192 -2.30 -23.47 66.65
C THR A 192 -0.89 -23.81 66.23
N ALA A 193 -0.76 -24.69 65.24
CA ALA A 193 0.48 -24.97 64.55
C ALA A 193 0.26 -24.83 63.05
N THR A 194 1.32 -24.53 62.33
CA THR A 194 1.37 -24.61 60.87
C THR A 194 2.17 -25.85 60.53
N GLU A 195 1.67 -26.65 59.62
CA GLU A 195 2.36 -27.84 59.12
C GLU A 195 3.70 -27.47 58.46
N GLY A 196 4.62 -28.44 58.37
CA GLY A 196 5.92 -28.31 57.72
C GLY A 196 6.05 -29.28 56.54
N ASP A 197 7.08 -29.10 55.73
CA ASP A 197 7.34 -29.99 54.60
C ASP A 197 8.07 -31.28 55.06
N PRO A 198 7.81 -32.45 54.44
CA PRO A 198 8.52 -33.70 54.66
C PRO A 198 10.04 -33.57 54.65
N GLY A 199 10.67 -33.95 55.76
CA GLY A 199 12.12 -33.88 55.94
C GLY A 199 12.64 -32.54 56.47
N GLY A 200 11.74 -31.59 56.75
CA GLY A 200 11.99 -30.37 57.50
C GLY A 200 12.19 -30.61 59.02
N PRO A 201 12.37 -29.53 59.80
CA PRO A 201 12.34 -29.61 61.26
C PRO A 201 10.94 -30.02 61.72
N ALA A 202 10.85 -31.06 62.55
CA ALA A 202 9.57 -31.56 63.05
C ALA A 202 8.70 -30.43 63.65
N THR A 203 7.48 -30.31 63.14
CA THR A 203 6.49 -29.35 63.63
C THR A 203 5.70 -29.98 64.80
N THR A 204 5.37 -29.16 65.79
CA THR A 204 4.67 -29.63 67.00
C THR A 204 3.60 -28.63 67.41
N ILE A 205 2.50 -29.15 67.96
CA ILE A 205 1.42 -28.35 68.56
C ILE A 205 1.42 -28.57 70.07
N SER A 206 1.47 -27.48 70.85
CA SER A 206 1.62 -27.52 72.31
C SER A 206 0.50 -26.79 73.02
N PHE A 207 -0.27 -27.51 73.83
CA PHE A 207 -1.34 -26.97 74.67
C PHE A 207 -0.81 -26.68 76.05
N THR A 208 -0.90 -25.42 76.49
CA THR A 208 -0.51 -25.04 77.85
C THR A 208 -1.69 -25.20 78.79
N VAL A 209 -1.51 -25.98 79.85
CA VAL A 209 -2.43 -26.09 80.98
C VAL A 209 -1.89 -25.23 82.12
N THR A 210 -2.58 -24.15 82.45
CA THR A 210 -2.24 -23.22 83.52
C THR A 210 -2.95 -23.59 84.82
N ARG A 211 -2.25 -23.35 85.93
CA ARG A 211 -2.73 -23.55 87.30
C ARG A 211 -2.64 -22.21 88.07
N SER A 212 -3.77 -21.65 88.46
CA SER A 212 -3.94 -20.41 89.23
C SER A 212 -4.50 -20.68 90.63
N GLY A 213 -4.53 -19.67 91.51
CA GLY A 213 -4.95 -19.84 92.92
C GLY A 213 -3.83 -20.40 93.81
N ASP A 214 -4.18 -21.06 94.91
CA ASP A 214 -3.19 -21.63 95.83
C ASP A 214 -2.48 -22.86 95.25
N ASN A 215 -1.18 -22.69 95.01
CA ASN A 215 -0.33 -23.72 94.43
C ASN A 215 0.49 -24.48 95.47
N GLY A 216 0.28 -24.26 96.77
CA GLY A 216 1.10 -24.82 97.86
C GLY A 216 1.15 -26.35 97.91
N SER A 217 0.10 -27.02 97.43
CA SER A 217 -0.01 -28.49 97.39
C SER A 217 0.10 -29.07 95.96
N PRO A 218 0.44 -30.36 95.76
CA PRO A 218 0.34 -30.98 94.44
C PRO A 218 -1.11 -31.21 94.00
N SER A 219 -1.38 -31.06 92.70
CA SER A 219 -2.69 -31.36 92.08
C SER A 219 -2.53 -32.19 90.81
N THR A 220 -3.58 -32.88 90.39
CA THR A 220 -3.58 -33.69 89.15
C THR A 220 -4.79 -33.40 88.30
N VAL A 221 -4.67 -33.64 86.98
CA VAL A 221 -5.78 -33.61 86.02
C VAL A 221 -5.48 -34.58 84.88
N THR A 222 -6.50 -35.26 84.34
CA THR A 222 -6.34 -36.10 83.15
C THR A 222 -6.68 -35.33 81.89
N TYR A 223 -6.12 -35.72 80.75
CA TYR A 223 -6.48 -35.18 79.45
C TYR A 223 -6.78 -36.28 78.44
N SER A 224 -7.59 -35.96 77.43
CA SER A 224 -7.86 -36.80 76.26
C SER A 224 -7.95 -35.95 75.00
N VAL A 225 -7.38 -36.43 73.91
CA VAL A 225 -7.40 -35.83 72.58
C VAL A 225 -8.41 -36.57 71.72
N ALA A 226 -9.33 -35.86 71.08
CA ALA A 226 -10.33 -36.42 70.18
C ALA A 226 -10.26 -35.73 68.81
N PRO A 227 -10.28 -36.50 67.70
CA PRO A 227 -10.23 -35.95 66.36
C PRO A 227 -11.48 -35.13 66.05
N ALA A 228 -11.35 -34.18 65.13
CA ALA A 228 -12.49 -33.48 64.53
C ALA A 228 -12.35 -33.47 63.00
N SER A 229 -11.84 -32.40 62.38
CA SER A 229 -11.43 -32.49 60.97
C SER A 229 -10.02 -33.06 60.84
N ALA A 230 -9.13 -32.70 61.77
CA ALA A 230 -7.83 -33.35 61.93
C ALA A 230 -7.97 -34.69 62.65
N SER A 231 -7.15 -35.64 62.22
CA SER A 231 -7.14 -37.05 62.52
C SER A 231 -5.72 -37.54 62.82
N ASN A 232 -5.61 -38.73 63.43
CA ASN A 232 -4.33 -39.37 63.74
C ASN A 232 -4.26 -40.72 63.04
N PRO A 233 -3.16 -41.04 62.33
CA PRO A 233 -1.89 -40.30 62.29
C PRO A 233 -1.76 -39.27 61.16
N ASP A 234 -2.82 -39.05 60.37
CA ASP A 234 -2.70 -38.30 59.13
C ASP A 234 -2.28 -36.83 59.38
N ASP A 235 -2.83 -36.18 60.41
CA ASP A 235 -2.63 -34.74 60.64
C ASP A 235 -1.85 -34.46 61.95
N TYR A 236 -2.00 -35.32 62.94
CA TYR A 236 -1.20 -35.30 64.18
C TYR A 236 -0.95 -36.70 64.71
N ASN A 237 0.09 -36.88 65.53
CA ASN A 237 0.39 -38.18 66.12
C ASN A 237 0.86 -38.11 67.59
N ASN A 238 1.07 -39.29 68.18
CA ASN A 238 1.29 -39.49 69.62
C ASN A 238 2.74 -39.86 69.99
N SER A 239 3.70 -39.44 69.16
CA SER A 239 5.13 -39.71 69.33
C SER A 239 5.74 -38.99 70.56
N ILE A 240 5.33 -37.74 70.83
CA ILE A 240 5.80 -36.93 71.96
C ILE A 240 4.99 -37.26 73.22
N ASP A 241 3.72 -36.86 73.26
CA ASP A 241 2.79 -37.24 74.32
C ASP A 241 1.70 -38.17 73.79
N ALA A 242 1.20 -39.05 74.66
CA ALA A 242 0.07 -39.90 74.34
C ALA A 242 -1.22 -39.07 74.14
N LEU A 243 -2.15 -39.55 73.31
CA LEU A 243 -3.47 -38.90 73.10
C LEU A 243 -4.38 -38.91 74.35
N SER A 244 -3.94 -39.49 75.45
CA SER A 244 -4.56 -39.35 76.75
C SER A 244 -3.52 -39.55 77.84
N GLY A 245 -3.62 -38.81 78.94
CA GLY A 245 -2.63 -38.89 80.02
C GLY A 245 -3.09 -38.22 81.31
N THR A 246 -2.18 -38.15 82.29
CA THR A 246 -2.39 -37.45 83.56
C THR A 246 -1.28 -36.42 83.77
N LEU A 247 -1.66 -35.16 83.91
CA LEU A 247 -0.77 -34.07 84.32
C LEU A 247 -0.73 -34.01 85.85
N THR A 248 0.47 -34.02 86.42
CA THR A 248 0.70 -33.92 87.88
C THR A 248 1.49 -32.66 88.21
N PHE A 249 0.81 -31.62 88.67
CA PHE A 249 1.44 -30.38 89.10
C PHE A 249 2.07 -30.60 90.48
N ALA A 250 3.38 -30.40 90.58
CA ALA A 250 4.04 -30.32 91.87
C ALA A 250 3.58 -29.07 92.65
N ALA A 251 3.87 -29.02 93.95
CA ALA A 251 3.71 -27.80 94.73
C ALA A 251 4.45 -26.64 94.04
N ASN A 252 3.77 -25.50 93.87
CA ASN A 252 4.19 -24.27 93.20
C ASN A 252 4.45 -24.39 91.68
N GLU A 253 4.10 -25.51 91.04
CA GLU A 253 4.13 -25.62 89.59
C GLU A 253 2.86 -24.98 89.00
N THR A 254 3.03 -23.98 88.14
CA THR A 254 1.92 -23.14 87.62
C THR A 254 1.49 -23.48 86.20
N SER A 255 2.25 -24.33 85.48
CA SER A 255 1.89 -24.73 84.12
C SER A 255 2.47 -26.09 83.74
N LYS A 256 1.76 -26.84 82.90
CA LYS A 256 2.28 -27.98 82.14
C LYS A 256 1.86 -27.88 80.69
N THR A 257 2.53 -28.63 79.81
CA THR A 257 2.19 -28.71 78.39
C THR A 257 1.75 -30.12 78.04
N ILE A 258 0.87 -30.21 77.03
CA ILE A 258 0.58 -31.43 76.27
C ILE A 258 1.07 -31.13 74.85
N THR A 259 2.02 -31.91 74.34
CA THR A 259 2.65 -31.67 73.04
C THR A 259 2.45 -32.87 72.12
N LEU A 260 1.93 -32.61 70.92
CA LEU A 260 1.77 -33.60 69.86
C LEU A 260 2.66 -33.20 68.66
N ASP A 261 3.16 -34.19 67.92
CA ASP A 261 3.73 -33.94 66.59
C ASP A 261 2.59 -33.63 65.63
N VAL A 262 2.78 -32.62 64.80
CA VAL A 262 1.99 -32.42 63.58
C VAL A 262 2.64 -33.30 62.51
N THR A 263 1.83 -34.02 61.74
CA THR A 263 2.34 -34.80 60.62
C THR A 263 2.58 -33.84 59.47
N ASP A 264 3.78 -33.88 58.90
CA ASP A 264 4.24 -33.01 57.82
C ASP A 264 4.09 -33.75 56.48
N ASP A 265 3.34 -33.21 55.53
CA ASP A 265 3.20 -33.72 54.17
C ASP A 265 3.25 -32.65 53.06
N LEU A 266 2.78 -32.99 51.85
CA LEU A 266 2.82 -32.11 50.67
C LEU A 266 1.42 -32.00 50.03
N LEU A 267 0.38 -32.40 50.74
CA LEU A 267 -1.00 -32.43 50.30
C LEU A 267 -1.67 -31.14 50.75
N PRO A 268 -2.14 -30.30 49.80
CA PRO A 268 -2.92 -29.14 50.16
C PRO A 268 -4.24 -29.55 50.82
N GLU A 269 -4.45 -29.08 52.03
CA GLU A 269 -5.56 -29.40 52.92
C GLU A 269 -6.25 -28.12 53.41
N ASP A 270 -7.50 -28.26 53.87
CA ASP A 270 -8.17 -27.14 54.54
C ASP A 270 -7.56 -26.95 55.95
N THR A 271 -7.70 -25.78 56.57
CA THR A 271 -7.31 -25.63 57.98
C THR A 271 -8.13 -26.57 58.86
N GLU A 272 -7.45 -27.44 59.59
CA GLU A 272 -8.08 -28.52 60.34
C GLU A 272 -8.04 -28.32 61.86
N ASN A 273 -8.89 -29.05 62.58
CA ASN A 273 -8.94 -28.99 64.03
C ASN A 273 -9.16 -30.34 64.71
N PHE A 274 -8.72 -30.40 65.97
CA PHE A 274 -9.01 -31.48 66.92
C PHE A 274 -9.24 -30.88 68.33
N THR A 275 -9.68 -31.69 69.30
CA THR A 275 -10.01 -31.20 70.65
C THR A 275 -9.19 -31.88 71.72
N VAL A 276 -8.75 -31.11 72.72
CA VAL A 276 -8.09 -31.61 73.94
C VAL A 276 -8.96 -31.27 75.15
N THR A 277 -9.37 -32.29 75.90
CA THR A 277 -10.27 -32.11 77.05
C THR A 277 -9.59 -32.53 78.36
N LEU A 278 -9.56 -31.62 79.34
CA LEU A 278 -9.19 -31.88 80.73
C LEU A 278 -10.37 -32.44 81.52
N ASN A 279 -10.13 -33.50 82.31
CA ASN A 279 -11.12 -34.14 83.17
C ASN A 279 -10.49 -34.63 84.48
N GLY A 280 -11.34 -34.98 85.45
CA GLY A 280 -10.92 -35.72 86.65
C GLY A 280 -9.83 -35.02 87.47
N ALA A 281 -9.93 -33.70 87.66
CA ALA A 281 -9.01 -32.97 88.51
C ALA A 281 -9.12 -33.43 89.99
N SER A 282 -7.97 -33.52 90.66
CA SER A 282 -7.85 -33.83 92.08
C SER A 282 -7.04 -32.74 92.77
N ASN A 283 -7.53 -32.26 93.92
CA ASN A 283 -6.97 -31.11 94.66
C ASN A 283 -6.84 -29.84 93.79
N ALA A 284 -7.76 -29.69 92.84
CA ALA A 284 -7.91 -28.53 91.98
C ALA A 284 -9.31 -28.54 91.37
N THR A 285 -9.79 -27.39 90.93
CA THR A 285 -10.98 -27.24 90.09
C THR A 285 -10.58 -27.01 88.63
N ILE A 286 -11.47 -27.27 87.68
CA ILE A 286 -11.22 -27.00 86.25
C ILE A 286 -12.12 -25.84 85.82
N SER A 287 -11.53 -24.75 85.36
CA SER A 287 -12.26 -23.56 84.89
C SER A 287 -12.40 -23.50 83.38
N ARG A 288 -11.45 -24.08 82.64
CA ARG A 288 -11.58 -24.35 81.22
C ARG A 288 -11.16 -25.78 80.90
N ALA A 289 -12.15 -26.60 80.58
CA ALA A 289 -11.95 -28.03 80.35
C ALA A 289 -11.59 -28.38 78.91
N VAL A 290 -11.89 -27.54 77.91
CA VAL A 290 -11.70 -27.89 76.49
C VAL A 290 -10.81 -26.87 75.82
N ALA A 291 -9.85 -27.37 75.03
CA ALA A 291 -9.07 -26.59 74.09
C ALA A 291 -9.23 -27.13 72.67
N THR A 292 -9.17 -26.23 71.69
CA THR A 292 -9.11 -26.58 70.26
C THR A 292 -7.65 -26.54 69.79
N GLY A 293 -7.21 -27.62 69.16
CA GLY A 293 -6.00 -27.65 68.34
C GLY A 293 -6.35 -27.28 66.92
N THR A 294 -5.62 -26.34 66.32
CA THR A 294 -5.78 -25.95 64.91
C THR A 294 -4.48 -26.22 64.17
N ILE A 295 -4.55 -26.97 63.07
CA ILE A 295 -3.44 -27.22 62.16
C ILE A 295 -3.72 -26.40 60.89
N ILE A 296 -2.83 -25.48 60.57
CA ILE A 296 -2.89 -24.66 59.36
C ILE A 296 -2.00 -25.34 58.33
N ASP A 297 -2.62 -25.76 57.23
CA ASP A 297 -1.91 -26.26 56.05
C ASP A 297 -0.94 -25.19 55.51
N ASN A 298 0.28 -25.61 55.17
CA ASN A 298 1.31 -24.78 54.59
C ASN A 298 1.53 -25.06 53.09
N ASP A 299 0.82 -26.05 52.54
CA ASP A 299 0.93 -26.47 51.16
C ASP A 299 0.04 -25.65 50.23
N GLU A 300 0.60 -25.26 49.09
CA GLU A 300 -0.14 -24.46 48.12
C GLU A 300 -1.06 -25.37 47.29
N ALA A 301 -2.38 -25.15 47.40
CA ALA A 301 -3.36 -25.77 46.51
C ALA A 301 -2.96 -25.51 45.05
N ILE A 302 -2.53 -26.57 44.36
CA ILE A 302 -2.11 -26.46 42.96
C ILE A 302 -3.33 -26.05 42.11
N PRO A 303 -3.32 -24.87 41.46
CA PRO A 303 -4.44 -24.44 40.64
C PRO A 303 -4.62 -25.39 39.47
N LEU A 304 -5.86 -25.83 39.24
CA LEU A 304 -6.20 -26.65 38.08
C LEU A 304 -5.76 -25.92 36.78
N PRO A 305 -5.26 -26.65 35.79
CA PRO A 305 -4.89 -26.07 34.51
C PRO A 305 -6.08 -25.41 33.82
N VAL A 306 -5.82 -24.34 33.09
CA VAL A 306 -6.81 -23.50 32.42
C VAL A 306 -6.77 -23.75 30.92
N LEU A 307 -7.91 -24.10 30.35
CA LEU A 307 -8.12 -24.36 28.93
C LEU A 307 -8.78 -23.17 28.21
N ALA A 308 -8.25 -22.83 27.04
CA ALA A 308 -8.83 -21.83 26.15
C ALA A 308 -8.69 -22.27 24.70
N ILE A 309 -9.78 -22.23 23.93
CA ILE A 309 -9.77 -22.44 22.48
C ILE A 309 -9.50 -21.12 21.77
N ALA A 310 -8.71 -21.09 20.69
CA ALA A 310 -8.44 -19.91 19.84
C ALA A 310 -9.33 -19.90 18.59
N ASP A 311 -9.63 -18.71 18.05
CA ASP A 311 -10.34 -18.55 16.79
C ASP A 311 -9.44 -19.04 15.66
N ALA A 312 -10.06 -19.56 14.60
CA ALA A 312 -9.34 -20.08 13.46
C ALA A 312 -9.86 -19.42 12.18
N THR A 313 -8.97 -19.26 11.22
CA THR A 313 -9.33 -18.80 9.88
C THR A 313 -8.64 -19.71 8.89
N ALA A 314 -9.40 -20.18 7.92
CA ALA A 314 -8.89 -20.87 6.75
C ALA A 314 -9.39 -20.13 5.52
N THR A 315 -8.59 -20.22 4.46
CA THR A 315 -9.02 -19.87 3.11
C THR A 315 -9.32 -21.19 2.42
N GLU A 316 -10.43 -21.23 1.69
CA GLU A 316 -10.75 -22.33 0.79
C GLU A 316 -9.65 -22.53 -0.26
N GLY A 317 -9.66 -23.67 -0.93
CA GLY A 317 -8.74 -23.93 -2.02
C GLY A 317 -9.44 -24.52 -3.23
N ASP A 318 -8.68 -24.60 -4.33
CA ASP A 318 -9.13 -25.19 -5.58
C ASP A 318 -9.33 -26.73 -5.51
N PRO A 319 -10.41 -27.30 -6.10
CA PRO A 319 -10.61 -28.73 -6.24
C PRO A 319 -9.44 -29.42 -6.91
N GLY A 320 -8.85 -30.38 -6.19
CA GLY A 320 -7.67 -31.14 -6.63
C GLY A 320 -6.34 -30.55 -6.16
N GLY A 321 -6.36 -29.43 -5.42
CA GLY A 321 -5.23 -28.86 -4.71
C GLY A 321 -4.84 -29.63 -3.43
N PRO A 322 -3.85 -29.12 -2.68
CA PRO A 322 -3.56 -29.62 -1.34
C PRO A 322 -4.76 -29.34 -0.42
N ALA A 323 -5.27 -30.37 0.27
CA ALA A 323 -6.41 -30.23 1.15
C ALA A 323 -6.24 -29.05 2.13
N THR A 324 -7.21 -28.14 2.12
CA THR A 324 -7.27 -27.02 3.06
C THR A 324 -7.94 -27.46 4.36
N THR A 325 -7.47 -26.93 5.48
CA THR A 325 -7.98 -27.32 6.81
C THR A 325 -8.13 -26.10 7.70
N ILE A 326 -9.17 -26.10 8.54
CA ILE A 326 -9.34 -25.13 9.61
C ILE A 326 -9.01 -25.79 10.96
N SER A 327 -8.04 -25.23 11.68
CA SER A 327 -7.49 -25.81 12.91
C SER A 327 -7.68 -24.89 14.12
N PHE A 328 -8.50 -25.32 15.08
CA PHE A 328 -8.73 -24.62 16.33
C PHE A 328 -7.75 -25.11 17.39
N THR A 329 -6.89 -24.22 17.88
CA THR A 329 -5.92 -24.58 18.92
C THR A 329 -6.54 -24.40 20.31
N VAL A 330 -6.64 -25.49 21.07
CA VAL A 330 -6.99 -25.50 22.49
C VAL A 330 -5.70 -25.49 23.30
N THR A 331 -5.46 -24.38 23.98
CA THR A 331 -4.29 -24.16 24.86
C THR A 331 -4.60 -24.51 26.30
N ARG A 332 -3.62 -25.10 27.00
CA ARG A 332 -3.65 -25.48 28.40
C ARG A 332 -2.52 -24.79 29.16
N SER A 333 -2.86 -24.00 30.16
CA SER A 333 -1.93 -23.18 30.97
C SER A 333 -2.09 -23.47 32.47
N GLY A 334 -1.14 -23.04 33.31
CA GLY A 334 -1.13 -23.39 34.74
C GLY A 334 -0.34 -24.68 35.02
N ASP A 335 -0.68 -25.41 36.09
CA ASP A 335 -0.03 -26.68 36.39
C ASP A 335 -0.53 -27.80 35.46
N ASN A 336 0.39 -28.34 34.67
CA ASN A 336 0.11 -29.38 33.69
C ASN A 336 0.59 -30.77 34.14
N GLY A 337 1.01 -30.95 35.40
CA GLY A 337 1.62 -32.18 35.90
C GLY A 337 0.73 -33.43 35.81
N SER A 338 -0.59 -33.27 35.79
CA SER A 338 -1.58 -34.36 35.64
C SER A 338 -2.25 -34.38 34.26
N ALA A 339 -3.02 -35.43 33.92
CA ALA A 339 -3.82 -35.44 32.71
C ALA A 339 -5.17 -34.70 32.92
N SER A 340 -5.66 -34.01 31.89
CA SER A 340 -6.96 -33.32 31.90
C SER A 340 -7.74 -33.59 30.61
N THR A 341 -9.07 -33.52 30.67
CA THR A 341 -9.93 -33.72 29.50
C THR A 341 -10.88 -32.54 29.30
N VAL A 342 -11.35 -32.34 28.07
CA VAL A 342 -12.41 -31.38 27.72
C VAL A 342 -13.19 -31.90 26.52
N THR A 343 -14.51 -31.75 26.52
CA THR A 343 -15.35 -32.08 25.36
C THR A 343 -15.47 -30.88 24.43
N TYR A 344 -15.56 -31.11 23.12
CA TYR A 344 -15.87 -30.07 22.16
C TYR A 344 -17.07 -30.45 21.29
N SER A 345 -17.78 -29.45 20.80
CA SER A 345 -18.81 -29.59 19.77
C SER A 345 -18.69 -28.46 18.75
N VAL A 346 -18.76 -28.82 17.48
CA VAL A 346 -18.78 -27.92 16.33
C VAL A 346 -20.24 -27.69 15.93
N ALA A 347 -20.65 -26.42 15.82
CA ALA A 347 -21.98 -26.03 15.38
C ALA A 347 -21.88 -25.10 14.15
N PRO A 348 -22.73 -25.33 13.13
CA PRO A 348 -22.77 -24.46 11.96
C PRO A 348 -23.25 -23.05 12.35
N ALA A 349 -22.73 -22.03 11.67
CA ALA A 349 -23.28 -20.69 11.72
C ALA A 349 -23.74 -20.25 10.32
N SER A 350 -22.87 -19.64 9.52
CA SER A 350 -23.14 -19.44 8.08
C SER A 350 -22.53 -20.53 7.21
N ALA A 351 -21.46 -21.19 7.67
CA ALA A 351 -20.91 -22.40 7.09
C ALA A 351 -21.71 -23.64 7.54
N SER A 352 -21.76 -24.64 6.68
CA SER A 352 -22.56 -25.85 6.75
C SER A 352 -21.71 -27.09 6.42
N ASN A 353 -22.13 -28.25 6.94
CA ASN A 353 -21.47 -29.52 6.66
C ASN A 353 -22.41 -30.39 5.80
N PRO A 354 -21.94 -30.97 4.68
CA PRO A 354 -20.53 -31.02 4.24
C PRO A 354 -20.13 -29.93 3.25
N ASP A 355 -21.02 -28.98 2.95
CA ASP A 355 -20.82 -28.07 1.81
C ASP A 355 -19.59 -27.17 2.01
N ASP A 356 -19.31 -26.71 3.24
CA ASP A 356 -18.23 -25.74 3.51
C ASP A 356 -17.12 -26.34 4.41
N TYR A 357 -17.48 -27.30 5.27
CA TYR A 357 -16.52 -28.07 6.08
C TYR A 357 -17.03 -29.48 6.37
N ASN A 358 -16.13 -30.42 6.63
CA ASN A 358 -16.50 -31.80 6.94
C ASN A 358 -15.64 -32.44 8.05
N ASP A 359 -16.07 -33.63 8.52
CA ASP A 359 -15.53 -34.33 9.69
C ASP A 359 -14.57 -35.48 9.34
N SER A 360 -13.88 -35.36 8.20
CA SER A 360 -12.91 -36.34 7.70
C SER A 360 -11.66 -36.49 8.58
N ILE A 361 -11.19 -35.39 9.19
CA ILE A 361 -10.02 -35.36 10.09
C ILE A 361 -10.46 -35.62 11.53
N ASP A 362 -11.19 -34.67 12.13
CA ASP A 362 -11.79 -34.80 13.45
C ASP A 362 -13.32 -34.80 13.38
N ALA A 363 -13.95 -35.58 14.26
CA ALA A 363 -15.41 -35.62 14.37
C ALA A 363 -15.97 -34.25 14.80
N LEU A 364 -17.20 -33.89 14.40
CA LEU A 364 -17.85 -32.64 14.83
C LEU A 364 -18.13 -32.55 16.35
N SER A 365 -17.89 -33.62 17.09
CA SER A 365 -17.86 -33.58 18.55
C SER A 365 -16.89 -34.64 19.07
N GLY A 366 -16.22 -34.34 20.18
CA GLY A 366 -15.20 -35.25 20.71
C GLY A 366 -14.73 -34.88 22.11
N THR A 367 -13.75 -35.62 22.61
CA THR A 367 -13.07 -35.34 23.88
C THR A 367 -11.58 -35.20 23.62
N LEU A 368 -11.03 -34.03 23.91
CA LEU A 368 -9.58 -33.81 23.95
C LEU A 368 -9.04 -34.30 25.30
N THR A 369 -7.98 -35.12 25.27
CA THR A 369 -7.31 -35.63 26.48
C THR A 369 -5.86 -35.17 26.50
N PHE A 370 -5.58 -34.14 27.30
CA PHE A 370 -4.22 -33.64 27.51
C PHE A 370 -3.47 -34.57 28.45
N ALA A 371 -2.37 -35.16 27.98
CA ALA A 371 -1.47 -35.90 28.84
C ALA A 371 -0.76 -34.95 29.84
N ALA A 372 -0.11 -35.51 30.86
CA ALA A 372 0.78 -34.73 31.72
C ALA A 372 1.80 -33.96 30.87
N ASN A 373 1.94 -32.66 31.14
CA ASN A 373 2.79 -31.68 30.45
C ASN A 373 2.42 -31.37 28.98
N GLU A 374 1.30 -31.87 28.47
CA GLU A 374 0.79 -31.46 27.16
C GLU A 374 0.05 -30.12 27.29
N THR A 375 0.52 -29.10 26.54
CA THR A 375 0.06 -27.70 26.68
C THR A 375 -0.87 -27.24 25.56
N SER A 376 -1.04 -28.03 24.49
CA SER A 376 -1.96 -27.69 23.40
C SER A 376 -2.47 -28.93 22.69
N LYS A 377 -3.68 -28.84 22.15
CA LYS A 377 -4.25 -29.77 21.17
C LYS A 377 -5.00 -28.99 20.12
N THR A 378 -5.18 -29.59 18.95
CA THR A 378 -5.97 -29.02 17.87
C THR A 378 -7.26 -29.80 17.66
N ILE A 379 -8.27 -29.10 17.20
CA ILE A 379 -9.45 -29.67 16.54
C ILE A 379 -9.34 -29.22 15.09
N THR A 380 -9.22 -30.15 14.16
CA THR A 380 -8.98 -29.86 12.75
C THR A 380 -10.11 -30.43 11.91
N LEU A 381 -10.71 -29.57 11.10
CA LEU A 381 -11.74 -29.94 10.12
C LEU A 381 -11.17 -29.70 8.71
N ASP A 382 -11.54 -30.55 7.76
CA ASP A 382 -11.31 -30.25 6.35
C ASP A 382 -12.27 -29.13 5.95
N VAL A 383 -11.74 -28.13 5.25
CA VAL A 383 -12.56 -27.17 4.50
C VAL A 383 -12.88 -27.84 3.16
N THR A 384 -14.11 -27.70 2.72
CA THR A 384 -14.53 -28.27 1.43
C THR A 384 -14.08 -27.31 0.35
N ASP A 385 -13.19 -27.78 -0.53
CA ASP A 385 -12.63 -27.02 -1.65
C ASP A 385 -13.56 -27.09 -2.88
N ASP A 386 -14.05 -25.96 -3.38
CA ASP A 386 -14.86 -25.85 -4.60
C ASP A 386 -14.48 -24.69 -5.56
N ARG A 387 -15.34 -24.35 -6.52
CA ARG A 387 -15.11 -23.28 -7.52
C ARG A 387 -16.25 -22.27 -7.58
N VAL A 388 -17.06 -22.20 -6.53
CA VAL A 388 -18.29 -21.43 -6.44
C VAL A 388 -18.00 -20.21 -5.59
N PRO A 389 -17.99 -19.00 -6.17
CA PRO A 389 -17.83 -17.79 -5.40
C PRO A 389 -18.95 -17.63 -4.37
N GLU A 390 -18.56 -17.51 -3.11
CA GLU A 390 -19.39 -17.52 -1.92
C GLU A 390 -19.09 -16.30 -1.04
N ALA A 391 -19.90 -16.13 0.01
CA ALA A 391 -19.58 -15.13 1.02
C ALA A 391 -18.54 -15.72 1.99
N THR A 392 -17.79 -14.87 2.68
CA THR A 392 -17.03 -15.36 3.86
C THR A 392 -18.00 -15.95 4.88
N GLU A 393 -17.72 -17.19 5.28
CA GLU A 393 -18.59 -17.97 6.14
C GLU A 393 -17.96 -18.29 7.50
N SER A 394 -18.78 -18.83 8.40
CA SER A 394 -18.38 -19.06 9.79
C SER A 394 -19.02 -20.29 10.41
N LEU A 395 -18.27 -20.90 11.32
CA LEU A 395 -18.73 -21.96 12.23
C LEU A 395 -18.28 -21.67 13.65
N THR A 396 -18.84 -22.37 14.63
CA THR A 396 -18.47 -22.20 16.05
C THR A 396 -18.00 -23.52 16.66
N VAL A 397 -16.99 -23.44 17.52
CA VAL A 397 -16.51 -24.58 18.31
C VAL A 397 -16.64 -24.23 19.78
N GLU A 398 -17.40 -25.04 20.52
CA GLU A 398 -17.64 -24.85 21.96
C GLU A 398 -16.99 -25.97 22.78
N LEU A 399 -16.17 -25.58 23.76
CA LEU A 399 -15.60 -26.42 24.80
C LEU A 399 -16.56 -26.54 25.99
N SER A 400 -16.73 -27.75 26.49
CA SER A 400 -17.55 -28.06 27.67
C SER A 400 -16.96 -29.22 28.46
N GLY A 401 -17.53 -29.51 29.63
CA GLY A 401 -17.24 -30.75 30.36
C GLY A 401 -15.77 -30.97 30.74
N ALA A 402 -15.01 -29.91 31.03
CA ALA A 402 -13.60 -30.05 31.44
C ALA A 402 -13.48 -30.85 32.76
N SER A 403 -12.53 -31.78 32.80
CA SER A 403 -12.18 -32.58 33.98
C SER A 403 -10.69 -32.39 34.30
N ASN A 404 -10.37 -32.16 35.57
CA ASN A 404 -9.03 -31.77 36.04
C ASN A 404 -8.47 -30.52 35.33
N ALA A 405 -9.35 -29.65 34.87
CA ALA A 405 -9.04 -28.36 34.26
C ALA A 405 -10.25 -27.43 34.38
N THR A 406 -10.04 -26.14 34.21
CA THR A 406 -11.10 -25.12 34.07
C THR A 406 -11.10 -24.54 32.66
N ILE A 407 -12.22 -23.99 32.19
CA ILE A 407 -12.31 -23.37 30.85
C ILE A 407 -12.38 -21.85 31.03
N SER A 408 -11.41 -21.10 30.49
CA SER A 408 -11.42 -19.63 30.51
C SER A 408 -12.02 -19.01 29.26
N ARG A 409 -11.92 -19.68 28.11
CA ARG A 409 -12.62 -19.35 26.87
C ARG A 409 -13.25 -20.60 26.27
N ALA A 410 -14.58 -20.65 26.29
CA ALA A 410 -15.33 -21.82 25.87
C ALA A 410 -15.64 -21.83 24.37
N VAL A 411 -15.81 -20.67 23.73
CA VAL A 411 -16.24 -20.59 22.33
C VAL A 411 -15.13 -20.00 21.46
N ALA A 412 -14.89 -20.63 20.32
CA ALA A 412 -14.12 -20.07 19.22
C ALA A 412 -14.98 -19.93 17.96
N MET A 413 -14.70 -18.88 17.20
CA MET A 413 -15.24 -18.67 15.86
C MET A 413 -14.25 -19.20 14.82
N GLY A 414 -14.74 -20.01 13.90
CA GLY A 414 -14.04 -20.37 12.68
C GLY A 414 -14.53 -19.50 11.54
N THR A 415 -13.62 -18.96 10.75
CA THR A 415 -13.94 -18.21 9.53
C THR A 415 -13.38 -18.95 8.33
N ILE A 416 -14.22 -19.22 7.34
CA ILE A 416 -13.81 -19.77 6.03
C ILE A 416 -13.91 -18.63 5.03
N ILE A 417 -12.77 -18.27 4.45
CA ILE A 417 -12.68 -17.23 3.43
C ILE A 417 -12.68 -17.92 2.07
N ASP A 418 -13.71 -17.66 1.29
CA ASP A 418 -13.78 -18.03 -0.12
C ASP A 418 -12.60 -17.41 -0.91
N ASP A 419 -11.85 -18.23 -1.65
CA ASP A 419 -10.81 -17.79 -2.59
C ASP A 419 -11.27 -17.75 -4.05
N ASP A 420 -12.52 -18.13 -4.33
CA ASP A 420 -13.09 -18.05 -5.64
C ASP A 420 -13.50 -16.62 -6.01
N ALA A 421 -12.91 -16.14 -7.08
CA ALA A 421 -13.29 -14.85 -7.61
C ALA A 421 -14.69 -14.93 -8.26
N VAL A 422 -15.63 -14.08 -7.82
CA VAL A 422 -16.80 -13.74 -8.64
C VAL A 422 -16.29 -13.34 -10.02
N PRO A 423 -16.65 -14.04 -11.11
CA PRO A 423 -16.20 -13.68 -12.43
C PRO A 423 -16.62 -12.23 -12.70
N PRO A 424 -15.70 -11.34 -13.12
CA PRO A 424 -16.07 -9.98 -13.44
C PRO A 424 -17.14 -9.99 -14.53
N LEU A 425 -18.22 -9.21 -14.34
CA LEU A 425 -19.20 -9.03 -15.40
C LEU A 425 -18.49 -8.43 -16.64
N PRO A 426 -18.82 -8.88 -17.85
CA PRO A 426 -18.40 -8.22 -19.08
C PRO A 426 -18.68 -6.71 -19.06
N THR A 427 -17.67 -5.88 -19.29
CA THR A 427 -17.77 -4.41 -19.36
C THR A 427 -18.11 -3.98 -20.79
N LEU A 428 -19.36 -3.57 -21.03
CA LEU A 428 -19.84 -3.18 -22.35
C LEU A 428 -19.42 -1.75 -22.71
N SER A 429 -18.70 -1.59 -23.82
CA SER A 429 -18.32 -0.30 -24.38
C SER A 429 -18.64 -0.20 -25.88
N ILE A 430 -18.73 1.02 -26.41
CA ILE A 430 -18.82 1.31 -27.84
C ILE A 430 -17.66 2.22 -28.25
N ALA A 431 -17.03 1.91 -29.39
CA ALA A 431 -15.95 2.74 -29.94
C ALA A 431 -16.47 3.72 -31.00
N ASP A 432 -15.83 4.88 -31.07
CA ASP A 432 -16.01 5.86 -32.15
C ASP A 432 -15.82 5.20 -33.52
N ALA A 433 -16.55 5.69 -34.51
CA ALA A 433 -16.41 5.27 -35.88
C ALA A 433 -16.20 6.50 -36.76
N THR A 434 -15.23 6.41 -37.67
CA THR A 434 -14.97 7.44 -38.67
C THR A 434 -14.93 6.78 -40.03
N ASN A 435 -15.63 7.35 -41.00
CA ASN A 435 -15.50 6.93 -42.38
C ASN A 435 -15.77 8.11 -43.31
N THR A 436 -15.30 7.97 -44.53
CA THR A 436 -15.59 8.90 -45.62
C THR A 436 -17.06 8.78 -46.02
N GLU A 437 -17.67 9.89 -46.47
CA GLU A 437 -19.03 9.90 -46.98
C GLU A 437 -19.27 8.82 -48.06
N GLY A 438 -20.51 8.39 -48.22
CA GLY A 438 -20.89 7.26 -49.07
C GLY A 438 -20.48 5.87 -48.53
N ASN A 439 -19.77 5.78 -47.40
CA ASN A 439 -19.34 4.52 -46.80
C ASN A 439 -20.09 4.20 -45.50
N VAL A 440 -19.83 3.00 -44.95
CA VAL A 440 -20.45 2.52 -43.71
C VAL A 440 -19.54 2.80 -42.52
N LEU A 441 -20.05 3.54 -41.54
CA LEU A 441 -19.46 3.66 -40.21
C LEU A 441 -19.76 2.39 -39.41
N ALA A 442 -18.71 1.69 -38.96
CA ALA A 442 -18.82 0.45 -38.21
C ALA A 442 -18.44 0.68 -36.74
N PHE A 443 -19.43 0.91 -35.89
CA PHE A 443 -19.23 1.06 -34.45
C PHE A 443 -19.03 -0.31 -33.82
N VAL A 444 -17.85 -0.52 -33.23
CA VAL A 444 -17.55 -1.75 -32.49
C VAL A 444 -18.15 -1.62 -31.10
N VAL A 445 -19.18 -2.43 -30.83
CA VAL A 445 -19.69 -2.64 -29.48
C VAL A 445 -18.98 -3.86 -28.92
N SER A 446 -18.23 -3.70 -27.85
CA SER A 446 -17.37 -4.75 -27.30
C SER A 446 -17.52 -4.93 -25.80
N VAL A 447 -17.07 -6.09 -25.34
CA VAL A 447 -16.83 -6.40 -23.94
C VAL A 447 -15.39 -6.86 -23.74
N ASP A 448 -14.83 -6.58 -22.57
CA ASP A 448 -13.50 -7.00 -22.13
C ASP A 448 -13.37 -8.53 -21.97
N ILE A 449 -14.44 -9.19 -21.54
CA ILE A 449 -14.54 -10.65 -21.42
C ILE A 449 -15.87 -11.14 -21.99
N ALA A 450 -15.86 -12.28 -22.70
CA ALA A 450 -17.08 -12.86 -23.25
C ALA A 450 -17.93 -13.53 -22.16
N ASP A 451 -19.26 -13.34 -22.19
CA ASP A 451 -20.18 -14.21 -21.45
C ASP A 451 -20.31 -15.54 -22.22
N PRO A 452 -19.85 -16.67 -21.68
CA PRO A 452 -19.83 -17.94 -22.40
C PRO A 452 -21.23 -18.55 -22.59
N ASN A 453 -22.23 -18.09 -21.85
CA ASN A 453 -23.52 -18.78 -21.71
C ASN A 453 -24.70 -17.96 -22.26
N ASN A 454 -24.66 -16.63 -22.16
CA ASN A 454 -25.78 -15.77 -22.52
C ASN A 454 -25.34 -14.62 -23.46
N PRO A 455 -26.19 -14.22 -24.43
CA PRO A 455 -25.92 -13.04 -25.23
C PRO A 455 -26.01 -11.76 -24.37
N ILE A 456 -25.19 -10.77 -24.68
CA ILE A 456 -25.21 -9.44 -24.08
C ILE A 456 -25.92 -8.48 -25.04
N THR A 457 -26.90 -7.72 -24.55
CA THR A 457 -27.71 -6.82 -25.39
C THR A 457 -27.71 -5.38 -24.85
N ALA A 458 -27.74 -4.41 -25.76
CA ALA A 458 -27.99 -3.01 -25.46
C ALA A 458 -28.80 -2.34 -26.59
N THR A 459 -29.66 -1.39 -26.22
CA THR A 459 -30.38 -0.54 -27.18
C THR A 459 -29.47 0.61 -27.61
N TYR A 460 -29.25 0.79 -28.91
CA TYR A 460 -28.54 1.95 -29.42
C TYR A 460 -29.50 3.03 -29.94
N THR A 461 -29.11 4.30 -29.81
CA THR A 461 -29.79 5.47 -30.39
C THR A 461 -28.77 6.37 -31.11
N ILE A 462 -29.15 6.90 -32.26
CA ILE A 462 -28.38 7.89 -33.03
C ILE A 462 -29.00 9.27 -32.79
N ASP A 463 -28.20 10.19 -32.26
CA ASP A 463 -28.61 11.54 -31.91
C ASP A 463 -27.80 12.58 -32.70
N PHE A 464 -28.48 13.58 -33.26
CA PHE A 464 -27.89 14.72 -33.96
C PHE A 464 -27.92 16.00 -33.09
N SER A 465 -26.88 16.82 -33.20
CA SER A 465 -26.80 18.14 -32.53
C SER A 465 -27.64 19.19 -33.29
N PRO A 466 -27.99 20.37 -32.72
CA PRO A 466 -28.68 21.42 -33.46
C PRO A 466 -27.87 21.91 -34.67
N ALA A 467 -28.53 22.09 -35.82
CA ALA A 467 -27.92 22.45 -37.10
C ALA A 467 -26.91 23.63 -37.01
N GLY A 468 -25.74 23.42 -37.62
CA GLY A 468 -24.63 24.37 -37.73
C GLY A 468 -23.45 23.72 -38.45
N LEU A 469 -22.50 24.51 -38.96
CA LEU A 469 -21.32 24.01 -39.68
C LEU A 469 -20.58 22.95 -38.84
N GLY A 470 -20.39 21.74 -39.38
CA GLY A 470 -19.67 20.61 -38.75
C GLY A 470 -20.53 19.61 -37.95
N PHE A 471 -21.86 19.63 -38.11
CA PHE A 471 -22.77 18.66 -37.48
C PHE A 471 -23.59 17.94 -38.53
N ALA A 472 -23.55 16.61 -38.49
CA ALA A 472 -24.35 15.78 -39.37
C ALA A 472 -25.82 15.87 -38.97
N ASP A 473 -26.70 15.75 -39.96
CA ASP A 473 -28.11 15.51 -39.86
C ASP A 473 -28.53 14.20 -40.56
N GLN A 474 -29.83 14.04 -40.82
CA GLN A 474 -30.35 12.83 -41.43
C GLN A 474 -30.10 12.77 -42.95
N SER A 475 -29.83 13.88 -43.64
CA SER A 475 -29.46 13.88 -45.07
C SER A 475 -28.15 13.14 -45.33
N ASP A 476 -27.24 13.18 -44.37
CA ASP A 476 -25.85 12.73 -44.53
C ASP A 476 -25.72 11.24 -44.19
N LEU A 477 -26.81 10.64 -43.68
CA LEU A 477 -26.95 9.21 -43.53
C LEU A 477 -27.64 8.58 -44.74
N ALA A 478 -27.25 7.34 -45.05
CA ALA A 478 -27.89 6.54 -46.10
C ALA A 478 -29.42 6.52 -45.92
N PRO A 479 -30.21 6.66 -47.00
CA PRO A 479 -31.66 6.73 -46.91
C PRO A 479 -32.26 5.56 -46.12
N LEU A 480 -33.18 5.86 -45.20
CA LEU A 480 -33.87 4.91 -44.32
C LEU A 480 -32.99 4.29 -43.20
N THR A 481 -31.84 4.87 -42.87
CA THR A 481 -31.03 4.43 -41.72
C THR A 481 -31.84 4.50 -40.41
N PRO A 482 -32.00 3.39 -39.66
CA PRO A 482 -32.73 3.40 -38.39
C PRO A 482 -31.97 4.15 -37.31
N LEU A 483 -32.60 5.16 -36.70
CA LEU A 483 -32.01 5.93 -35.60
C LEU A 483 -31.99 5.18 -34.26
N THR A 484 -32.55 3.97 -34.20
CA THR A 484 -32.49 3.11 -33.01
C THR A 484 -32.51 1.64 -33.40
N GLY A 485 -31.87 0.79 -32.58
CA GLY A 485 -31.86 -0.65 -32.73
C GLY A 485 -31.28 -1.36 -31.51
N THR A 486 -30.93 -2.64 -31.67
CA THR A 486 -30.36 -3.46 -30.58
C THR A 486 -29.02 -4.04 -31.02
N ALA A 487 -27.95 -3.72 -30.27
CA ALA A 487 -26.67 -4.40 -30.36
C ALA A 487 -26.74 -5.71 -29.56
N THR A 488 -26.34 -6.83 -30.17
CA THR A 488 -26.35 -8.16 -29.52
C THR A 488 -25.00 -8.84 -29.73
N ILE A 489 -24.20 -8.96 -28.67
CA ILE A 489 -23.00 -9.80 -28.64
C ILE A 489 -23.45 -11.21 -28.28
N LEU A 490 -23.21 -12.18 -29.16
CA LEU A 490 -23.62 -13.57 -28.92
C LEU A 490 -22.78 -14.22 -27.82
N ALA A 491 -23.32 -15.24 -27.15
CA ALA A 491 -22.60 -16.00 -26.14
C ALA A 491 -21.26 -16.53 -26.69
N GLY A 492 -20.18 -16.33 -25.93
CA GLY A 492 -18.80 -16.67 -26.29
C GLY A 492 -18.10 -15.69 -27.22
N GLN A 493 -18.75 -14.60 -27.64
CA GLN A 493 -18.13 -13.52 -28.42
C GLN A 493 -17.83 -12.30 -27.56
N THR A 494 -16.89 -11.48 -28.01
CA THR A 494 -16.47 -10.25 -27.31
C THR A 494 -16.93 -8.98 -28.01
N SER A 495 -17.53 -9.04 -29.20
CA SER A 495 -17.96 -7.85 -29.93
C SER A 495 -19.05 -8.10 -30.96
N VAL A 496 -19.70 -7.01 -31.38
CA VAL A 496 -20.64 -6.92 -32.50
C VAL A 496 -20.49 -5.55 -33.17
N LEU A 497 -20.84 -5.44 -34.44
CA LEU A 497 -20.85 -4.18 -35.16
C LEU A 497 -22.27 -3.57 -35.22
N ILE A 498 -22.36 -2.27 -34.97
CA ILE A 498 -23.47 -1.44 -35.46
C ILE A 498 -23.00 -0.77 -36.74
N SER A 499 -23.72 -0.97 -37.84
CA SER A 499 -23.41 -0.39 -39.14
C SER A 499 -24.35 0.77 -39.43
N VAL A 500 -23.78 1.96 -39.64
CA VAL A 500 -24.49 3.19 -40.02
C VAL A 500 -23.94 3.62 -41.37
N GLY A 501 -24.77 3.63 -42.42
CA GLY A 501 -24.34 4.12 -43.74
C GLY A 501 -24.37 5.65 -43.78
N SER A 502 -23.35 6.26 -44.36
CA SER A 502 -23.36 7.66 -44.80
C SER A 502 -23.83 7.75 -46.27
N PHE A 503 -24.24 8.93 -46.71
CA PHE A 503 -24.72 9.21 -48.06
C PHE A 503 -23.85 10.30 -48.68
N ASP A 504 -23.15 9.98 -49.79
CA ASP A 504 -22.34 10.94 -50.58
C ASP A 504 -23.27 11.85 -51.41
N ASP A 505 -23.33 13.12 -51.03
CA ASP A 505 -24.21 14.13 -51.62
C ASP A 505 -23.52 15.11 -52.60
N GLN A 506 -22.19 15.00 -52.72
CA GLN A 506 -21.32 15.82 -53.57
C GLN A 506 -21.26 17.31 -53.23
N LEU A 507 -21.62 17.70 -52.00
CA LEU A 507 -21.53 19.07 -51.51
C LEU A 507 -20.27 19.26 -50.66
N ILE A 508 -19.73 20.49 -50.64
CA ILE A 508 -18.61 20.85 -49.77
C ILE A 508 -19.19 21.31 -48.44
N GLU A 509 -19.23 20.42 -47.46
CA GLU A 509 -19.85 20.69 -46.16
C GLU A 509 -18.84 20.54 -45.00
N GLY A 510 -17.75 19.82 -45.26
CA GLY A 510 -16.64 19.59 -44.34
C GLY A 510 -16.92 18.42 -43.37
N THR A 511 -15.98 18.12 -42.48
CA THR A 511 -16.16 16.97 -41.55
C THR A 511 -17.33 17.20 -40.60
N GLU A 512 -18.21 16.21 -40.52
CA GLU A 512 -19.42 16.24 -39.73
C GLU A 512 -19.46 15.17 -38.65
N SER A 513 -20.29 15.35 -37.63
CA SER A 513 -20.41 14.37 -36.55
C SER A 513 -21.81 14.18 -35.98
N PHE A 514 -22.08 12.96 -35.51
CA PHE A 514 -23.28 12.56 -34.75
C PHE A 514 -22.90 11.66 -33.56
N THR A 515 -23.82 11.41 -32.62
CA THR A 515 -23.56 10.56 -31.44
C THR A 515 -24.37 9.26 -31.50
N VAL A 516 -23.73 8.14 -31.18
CA VAL A 516 -24.39 6.85 -30.90
C VAL A 516 -24.34 6.58 -29.40
N ARG A 517 -25.50 6.38 -28.77
CA ARG A 517 -25.62 6.07 -27.34
C ARG A 517 -26.11 4.65 -27.13
N LEU A 518 -25.49 3.91 -26.22
CA LEU A 518 -25.99 2.64 -25.71
C LEU A 518 -26.81 2.85 -24.42
N SER A 519 -27.90 2.11 -24.30
CA SER A 519 -28.81 2.12 -23.15
C SER A 519 -29.44 0.74 -22.93
N ASN A 520 -30.13 0.52 -21.81
CA ASN A 520 -30.79 -0.76 -21.48
C ASN A 520 -29.86 -1.99 -21.61
N VAL A 521 -28.64 -1.88 -21.06
CA VAL A 521 -27.67 -3.00 -21.03
C VAL A 521 -28.25 -4.19 -20.27
N SER A 522 -28.12 -5.41 -20.80
CA SER A 522 -28.60 -6.63 -20.14
C SER A 522 -27.88 -6.92 -18.82
N ALA A 523 -28.56 -7.56 -17.88
CA ALA A 523 -28.09 -7.74 -16.50
C ALA A 523 -26.80 -8.57 -16.34
N ASN A 524 -26.40 -9.30 -17.38
CA ASN A 524 -25.16 -10.07 -17.47
C ASN A 524 -23.96 -9.27 -18.00
N ALA A 525 -24.07 -7.94 -18.09
CA ALA A 525 -22.96 -7.04 -18.42
C ALA A 525 -23.08 -5.73 -17.61
N GLN A 526 -21.95 -5.06 -17.39
CA GLN A 526 -21.87 -3.78 -16.71
C GLN A 526 -21.54 -2.64 -17.70
N PRO A 527 -22.07 -1.43 -17.49
CA PRO A 527 -21.86 -0.31 -18.41
C PRO A 527 -20.43 0.27 -18.30
N GLY A 528 -19.71 0.29 -19.41
CA GLY A 528 -18.44 1.02 -19.59
C GLY A 528 -18.65 2.35 -20.31
N ASP A 529 -17.96 2.57 -21.43
CA ASP A 529 -18.20 3.75 -22.28
C ASP A 529 -19.39 3.52 -23.20
N LEU A 530 -20.51 4.18 -22.94
CA LEU A 530 -21.77 3.98 -23.64
C LEU A 530 -22.05 5.05 -24.70
N GLN A 531 -21.05 5.87 -25.07
CA GLN A 531 -21.19 6.89 -26.10
C GLN A 531 -20.05 6.76 -27.10
N ALA A 532 -20.41 6.82 -28.38
CA ALA A 532 -19.45 6.91 -29.47
C ALA A 532 -19.83 8.06 -30.39
N THR A 533 -18.82 8.70 -30.95
CA THR A 533 -18.93 9.70 -31.99
C THR A 533 -18.84 9.02 -33.35
N GLY A 534 -19.84 9.25 -34.20
CA GLY A 534 -19.77 8.97 -35.62
C GLY A 534 -19.25 10.19 -36.34
N THR A 535 -18.12 10.06 -37.04
CA THR A 535 -17.52 11.15 -37.83
C THR A 535 -17.63 10.81 -39.30
N ILE A 536 -18.27 11.68 -40.07
CA ILE A 536 -18.39 11.60 -41.53
C ILE A 536 -17.34 12.54 -42.10
N VAL A 537 -16.39 11.99 -42.85
CA VAL A 537 -15.35 12.77 -43.51
C VAL A 537 -15.79 13.04 -44.95
N ASP A 538 -16.08 14.31 -45.22
CA ASP A 538 -16.27 14.89 -46.56
C ASP A 538 -15.16 14.41 -47.52
N ASN A 539 -15.53 13.83 -48.67
CA ASN A 539 -14.59 13.38 -49.70
C ASN A 539 -14.33 14.42 -50.78
N GLU A 540 -14.96 15.58 -50.69
CA GLU A 540 -14.91 16.64 -51.68
C GLU A 540 -13.59 17.41 -51.50
N GLN A 541 -12.59 17.05 -52.29
CA GLN A 541 -11.27 17.69 -52.22
C GLN A 541 -11.28 19.09 -52.86
N LEU A 542 -10.96 20.12 -52.05
CA LEU A 542 -10.67 21.48 -52.50
C LEU A 542 -9.20 21.64 -52.88
N GLU A 543 -8.93 22.03 -54.11
CA GLU A 543 -7.62 22.46 -54.58
C GLU A 543 -7.56 23.99 -54.61
N CYS A 544 -6.49 24.57 -54.05
CA CYS A 544 -6.36 26.02 -53.93
C CYS A 544 -5.07 26.50 -54.56
N GLY A 545 -5.16 27.43 -55.53
CA GLY A 545 -4.03 28.19 -56.02
C GLY A 545 -3.89 29.54 -55.30
N TYR A 546 -2.66 30.04 -55.19
CA TYR A 546 -2.29 31.25 -54.48
C TYR A 546 -1.34 32.11 -55.31
N SER A 547 -1.50 33.44 -55.22
CA SER A 547 -0.53 34.42 -55.67
C SER A 547 -0.36 35.48 -54.60
N TRP A 548 0.84 35.62 -54.02
CA TRP A 548 1.08 36.46 -52.85
C TRP A 548 2.43 37.17 -52.93
N GLY A 549 2.60 38.22 -52.11
CA GLY A 549 3.86 38.95 -52.00
C GLY A 549 4.33 39.57 -53.31
N ASP A 550 5.63 39.47 -53.64
CA ASP A 550 6.10 39.72 -55.00
C ASP A 550 6.02 38.47 -55.87
N PRO A 551 5.15 38.45 -56.89
CA PRO A 551 4.21 37.36 -57.09
C PRO A 551 4.85 35.97 -57.00
N HIS A 552 4.73 35.39 -55.82
CA HIS A 552 4.94 33.99 -55.56
C HIS A 552 3.65 33.25 -55.91
N TYR A 553 3.73 32.34 -56.87
CA TYR A 553 2.60 31.51 -57.28
C TYR A 553 2.74 30.15 -56.63
N VAL A 554 1.66 29.67 -56.02
CA VAL A 554 1.47 28.25 -55.68
C VAL A 554 0.28 27.81 -56.49
N THR A 555 0.47 26.89 -57.42
CA THR A 555 -0.62 26.35 -58.23
C THR A 555 -1.52 25.46 -57.38
N ALA A 556 -2.70 25.16 -57.90
CA ALA A 556 -3.69 24.38 -57.17
C ALA A 556 -3.23 22.96 -56.82
N ASP A 557 -2.39 22.37 -57.68
CA ASP A 557 -1.82 21.03 -57.52
C ASP A 557 -0.49 21.07 -56.73
N GLY A 558 -0.05 22.27 -56.33
CA GLY A 558 1.00 22.51 -55.35
C GLY A 558 2.40 22.81 -55.91
N LEU A 559 2.50 23.20 -57.19
CA LEU A 559 3.72 23.74 -57.78
C LEU A 559 3.97 25.18 -57.31
N ILE A 560 5.04 25.44 -56.56
CA ILE A 560 5.47 26.82 -56.25
C ILE A 560 6.47 27.35 -57.28
N TYR A 561 6.25 28.56 -57.81
CA TYR A 561 7.17 29.26 -58.70
C TYR A 561 7.07 30.79 -58.59
N ASP A 562 8.17 31.49 -58.92
CA ASP A 562 8.25 32.95 -58.79
C ASP A 562 8.25 33.62 -60.16
N MET A 563 7.32 34.55 -60.39
CA MET A 563 7.25 35.29 -61.65
C MET A 563 7.04 36.78 -61.44
N GLN A 564 8.13 37.53 -61.56
CA GLN A 564 8.17 39.00 -61.40
C GLN A 564 7.75 39.78 -62.65
N ALA A 565 7.04 39.15 -63.59
CA ALA A 565 6.69 39.78 -64.85
C ALA A 565 5.61 40.84 -64.62
N CYS A 566 5.86 42.10 -65.01
CA CYS A 566 4.86 43.16 -64.93
C CYS A 566 3.84 43.05 -66.06
N GLY A 567 2.55 43.24 -65.77
CA GLY A 567 1.49 43.17 -66.76
C GLY A 567 0.12 42.90 -66.18
N GLU A 568 -0.81 42.56 -67.06
CA GLU A 568 -2.10 42.00 -66.69
C GLU A 568 -2.19 40.60 -67.30
N PHE A 569 -2.60 39.63 -66.50
CA PHE A 569 -2.55 38.21 -66.83
C PHE A 569 -3.84 37.51 -66.45
N VAL A 570 -4.15 36.43 -67.18
CA VAL A 570 -5.15 35.46 -66.73
C VAL A 570 -4.56 34.68 -65.56
N LEU A 571 -5.15 34.84 -64.38
CA LEU A 571 -4.75 34.09 -63.20
C LEU A 571 -5.33 32.67 -63.27
N VAL A 572 -6.63 32.56 -63.58
CA VAL A 572 -7.35 31.31 -63.91
C VAL A 572 -8.50 31.63 -64.85
N GLU A 573 -8.76 30.79 -65.85
CA GLU A 573 -9.97 30.82 -66.68
C GLU A 573 -10.49 29.41 -66.99
N THR A 574 -11.78 29.30 -67.28
CA THR A 574 -12.39 28.08 -67.84
C THR A 574 -12.01 27.91 -69.31
N ARG A 575 -11.47 26.74 -69.67
CA ARG A 575 -11.01 26.32 -71.00
C ARG A 575 -12.16 26.08 -71.98
N ASN A 576 -13.31 25.64 -71.48
CA ASN A 576 -14.51 25.41 -72.28
C ASN A 576 -15.41 26.66 -72.31
N VAL A 577 -15.40 27.38 -73.44
CA VAL A 577 -16.23 28.58 -73.67
C VAL A 577 -17.74 28.31 -73.71
N SER A 578 -18.18 27.06 -73.56
CA SER A 578 -19.61 26.65 -73.54
C SER A 578 -20.11 26.27 -72.15
N ASP A 579 -19.28 26.39 -71.11
CA ASP A 579 -19.68 26.21 -69.71
C ASP A 579 -20.86 27.16 -69.38
N PRO A 580 -21.98 26.67 -68.79
CA PRO A 580 -23.09 27.53 -68.37
C PRO A 580 -22.73 28.53 -67.27
N SER A 581 -21.65 28.31 -66.52
CA SER A 581 -21.16 29.14 -65.41
C SER A 581 -19.63 29.32 -65.48
N PRO A 582 -19.08 30.00 -66.51
CA PRO A 582 -17.64 30.08 -66.72
C PRO A 582 -16.95 30.93 -65.62
N LEU A 583 -15.80 30.46 -65.16
CA LEU A 583 -14.94 31.14 -64.20
C LEU A 583 -13.84 31.92 -64.94
N THR A 584 -13.58 33.16 -64.55
CA THR A 584 -12.43 33.93 -65.04
C THR A 584 -11.94 34.87 -63.97
N VAL A 585 -10.65 34.77 -63.64
CA VAL A 585 -9.95 35.63 -62.69
C VAL A 585 -8.70 36.18 -63.37
N GLN A 586 -8.56 37.51 -63.37
CA GLN A 586 -7.41 38.22 -63.92
C GLN A 586 -6.67 38.93 -62.79
N THR A 587 -5.34 38.98 -62.88
CA THR A 587 -4.47 39.73 -61.96
C THR A 587 -3.67 40.79 -62.70
N ARG A 588 -3.40 41.91 -62.04
CA ARG A 588 -2.47 42.95 -62.50
C ARG A 588 -1.24 42.97 -61.61
N THR A 589 -0.07 42.72 -62.20
CA THR A 589 1.23 42.84 -61.51
C THR A 589 1.95 44.12 -61.95
N ALA A 590 2.47 44.90 -61.01
CA ALA A 590 3.18 46.15 -61.28
C ALA A 590 4.47 46.27 -60.45
N MET A 591 5.46 47.03 -60.93
CA MET A 591 6.72 47.22 -60.22
C MET A 591 6.52 47.86 -58.84
N TYR A 592 7.12 47.25 -57.81
CA TYR A 592 7.15 47.75 -56.43
C TYR A 592 8.58 48.10 -55.95
N GLY A 593 9.59 47.83 -56.78
CA GLY A 593 11.01 48.12 -56.54
C GLY A 593 11.89 47.71 -57.73
N PRO A 594 13.22 47.79 -57.62
CA PRO A 594 14.12 47.27 -58.65
C PRO A 594 14.01 45.75 -58.74
N ASN A 595 13.59 45.22 -59.90
CA ASN A 595 13.42 43.78 -60.20
C ASN A 595 12.33 43.05 -59.40
N VAL A 596 11.40 43.78 -58.79
CA VAL A 596 10.31 43.22 -57.98
C VAL A 596 8.99 43.83 -58.42
N SER A 597 7.99 42.98 -58.61
CA SER A 597 6.60 43.35 -58.91
C SER A 597 5.69 42.92 -57.75
N VAL A 598 4.44 43.37 -57.70
CA VAL A 598 3.41 42.87 -56.76
C VAL A 598 2.06 42.84 -57.46
N ASN A 599 1.13 42.01 -57.00
CA ASN A 599 -0.26 42.06 -57.44
C ASN A 599 -0.90 43.36 -56.92
N THR A 600 -1.42 44.20 -57.81
CA THR A 600 -2.01 45.51 -57.47
C THR A 600 -3.52 45.54 -57.70
N ALA A 601 -4.05 44.63 -58.50
CA ALA A 601 -5.49 44.52 -58.72
C ALA A 601 -5.91 43.12 -59.14
N VAL A 602 -7.15 42.76 -58.82
CA VAL A 602 -7.85 41.55 -59.30
C VAL A 602 -9.15 41.96 -59.99
N ALA A 603 -9.48 41.28 -61.09
CA ALA A 603 -10.78 41.43 -61.75
C ALA A 603 -11.40 40.06 -62.10
N THR A 604 -12.71 39.93 -61.92
CA THR A 604 -13.45 38.69 -62.19
C THR A 604 -14.90 38.96 -62.60
N LEU A 605 -15.62 37.91 -63.00
CA LEU A 605 -17.06 37.92 -63.30
C LEU A 605 -17.79 37.03 -62.31
N VAL A 606 -18.79 37.57 -61.60
CA VAL A 606 -19.65 36.84 -60.67
C VAL A 606 -21.09 36.93 -61.17
N ASP A 607 -21.63 35.83 -61.67
CA ASP A 607 -22.97 35.76 -62.28
C ASP A 607 -23.26 36.92 -63.28
N GLY A 608 -22.27 37.22 -64.13
CA GLY A 608 -22.35 38.28 -65.14
C GLY A 608 -22.04 39.71 -64.65
N HIS A 609 -21.84 39.92 -63.34
CA HIS A 609 -21.38 41.19 -62.78
C HIS A 609 -19.85 41.27 -62.79
N ARG A 610 -19.31 42.41 -63.24
CA ARG A 610 -17.85 42.63 -63.24
C ARG A 610 -17.41 43.16 -61.89
N VAL A 611 -16.51 42.42 -61.25
CA VAL A 611 -15.95 42.77 -59.94
C VAL A 611 -14.48 43.12 -60.12
N THR A 612 -14.07 44.29 -59.65
CA THR A 612 -12.68 44.73 -59.66
C THR A 612 -12.29 45.20 -58.27
N ILE A 613 -11.14 44.73 -57.79
CA ILE A 613 -10.51 45.17 -56.54
C ILE A 613 -9.15 45.74 -56.93
N ASP A 614 -8.96 47.05 -56.82
CA ASP A 614 -7.76 47.76 -57.26
C ASP A 614 -7.22 48.65 -56.13
N THR A 615 -6.03 48.31 -55.61
CA THR A 615 -5.43 49.00 -54.45
C THR A 615 -4.90 50.39 -54.78
N LEU A 616 -4.80 50.74 -56.06
CA LEU A 616 -4.45 52.09 -56.47
C LEU A 616 -5.61 53.06 -56.27
N GLU A 617 -6.85 52.57 -56.12
CA GLU A 617 -8.03 53.39 -55.83
C GLU A 617 -8.19 53.59 -54.31
N THR A 618 -8.73 54.74 -53.90
CA THR A 618 -9.01 55.00 -52.48
C THR A 618 -10.14 54.13 -51.93
N GLU A 619 -11.03 53.65 -52.82
CA GLU A 619 -12.08 52.68 -52.52
C GLU A 619 -11.86 51.51 -53.50
N PRO A 620 -11.23 50.42 -53.06
CA PRO A 620 -10.71 49.40 -53.96
C PRO A 620 -11.77 48.63 -54.75
N LEU A 621 -12.94 48.39 -54.15
CA LEU A 621 -14.00 47.57 -54.75
C LEU A 621 -14.88 48.35 -55.73
N ARG A 622 -14.97 47.86 -56.96
CA ARG A 622 -15.93 48.28 -57.98
C ARG A 622 -16.76 47.10 -58.46
N ILE A 623 -18.07 47.33 -58.60
CA ILE A 623 -19.01 46.39 -59.21
C ILE A 623 -19.63 47.10 -60.42
N ASP A 624 -19.47 46.52 -61.61
CA ASP A 624 -19.88 47.08 -62.91
C ASP A 624 -19.34 48.50 -63.15
N GLY A 625 -18.08 48.75 -62.74
CA GLY A 625 -17.40 50.05 -62.86
C GLY A 625 -17.80 51.10 -61.82
N ARG A 626 -18.75 50.78 -60.93
CA ARG A 626 -19.20 51.67 -59.85
C ARG A 626 -18.52 51.32 -58.53
N VAL A 627 -18.02 52.33 -57.83
CA VAL A 627 -17.49 52.18 -56.46
C VAL A 627 -18.55 51.63 -55.51
N THR A 628 -18.21 50.57 -54.78
CA THR A 628 -19.07 49.86 -53.83
C THR A 628 -18.31 49.62 -52.52
N THR A 629 -18.96 49.86 -51.38
CA THR A 629 -18.39 49.62 -50.04
C THR A 629 -19.24 48.57 -49.32
N ILE A 630 -18.60 47.60 -48.66
CA ILE A 630 -19.22 46.56 -47.82
C ILE A 630 -18.65 46.73 -46.42
N GLU A 631 -19.49 46.72 -45.36
CA GLU A 631 -18.99 46.81 -43.98
C GLU A 631 -18.32 45.48 -43.57
N SER A 632 -17.37 45.51 -42.62
CA SER A 632 -16.71 44.28 -42.15
C SER A 632 -17.71 43.33 -41.51
N GLY A 633 -17.72 42.07 -41.94
CA GLY A 633 -18.66 41.04 -41.52
C GLY A 633 -19.92 40.94 -42.38
N ASP A 634 -20.17 41.92 -43.27
CA ASP A 634 -21.33 41.93 -44.16
C ASP A 634 -21.03 41.27 -45.52
N SER A 635 -22.11 40.93 -46.23
CA SER A 635 -22.05 40.40 -47.60
C SER A 635 -23.02 41.10 -48.55
N VAL A 636 -22.69 41.04 -49.83
CA VAL A 636 -23.51 41.51 -50.95
C VAL A 636 -23.73 40.34 -51.91
N ALA A 637 -24.99 39.98 -52.13
CA ALA A 637 -25.35 38.99 -53.13
C ALA A 637 -25.20 39.55 -54.55
N LEU A 638 -24.61 38.75 -55.45
CA LEU A 638 -24.47 39.01 -56.87
C LEU A 638 -25.09 37.84 -57.63
N GLY A 639 -26.43 37.86 -57.72
CA GLY A 639 -27.19 36.78 -58.34
C GLY A 639 -27.04 35.46 -57.58
N GLY A 640 -26.55 34.42 -58.24
CA GLY A 640 -26.22 33.12 -57.63
C GLY A 640 -24.93 33.09 -56.79
N GLY A 641 -24.09 34.13 -56.87
CA GLY A 641 -22.88 34.27 -56.09
C GLY A 641 -22.99 35.37 -55.02
N GLN A 642 -21.91 35.59 -54.27
CA GLN A 642 -21.84 36.65 -53.26
C GLN A 642 -20.41 37.15 -53.04
N ILE A 643 -20.29 38.37 -52.53
CA ILE A 643 -19.04 38.94 -52.00
C ILE A 643 -19.24 39.22 -50.53
N GLN A 644 -18.41 38.65 -49.68
CA GLN A 644 -18.30 39.00 -48.27
C GLN A 644 -17.03 39.83 -48.06
N TYR A 645 -17.10 40.83 -47.19
CA TYR A 645 -15.93 41.59 -46.78
C TYR A 645 -15.71 41.46 -45.28
N ASP A 646 -14.51 41.07 -44.86
CA ASP A 646 -14.13 41.09 -43.45
C ASP A 646 -12.68 41.57 -43.29
N ALA A 647 -12.51 42.69 -42.59
CA ALA A 647 -11.23 43.23 -42.15
C ALA A 647 -10.10 43.22 -43.21
N GLY A 648 -10.40 43.70 -44.44
CA GLY A 648 -9.43 43.74 -45.54
C GLY A 648 -9.45 42.52 -46.45
N VAL A 649 -10.28 41.52 -46.17
CA VAL A 649 -10.43 40.30 -46.98
C VAL A 649 -11.76 40.32 -47.72
N TYR A 650 -11.71 40.27 -49.05
CA TYR A 650 -12.88 40.04 -49.89
C TYR A 650 -12.99 38.54 -50.21
N SER A 651 -14.02 37.88 -49.69
CA SER A 651 -14.35 36.49 -50.00
C SER A 651 -15.49 36.44 -51.01
N ILE A 652 -15.16 36.09 -52.25
CA ILE A 652 -16.09 35.97 -53.37
C ILE A 652 -16.44 34.49 -53.54
N VAL A 653 -17.71 34.14 -53.37
CA VAL A 653 -18.24 32.80 -53.62
C VAL A 653 -18.99 32.81 -54.94
N PHE A 654 -18.55 31.99 -55.89
CA PHE A 654 -19.18 31.85 -57.19
C PHE A 654 -20.45 30.97 -57.09
N PRO A 655 -21.37 31.03 -58.07
CA PRO A 655 -22.57 30.18 -58.06
C PRO A 655 -22.30 28.67 -57.98
N THR A 656 -21.10 28.26 -58.40
CA THR A 656 -20.62 26.87 -58.37
C THR A 656 -19.80 26.54 -57.10
N GLN A 657 -19.87 27.42 -56.08
CA GLN A 657 -19.25 27.28 -54.75
C GLN A 657 -17.72 27.38 -54.70
N GLU A 658 -17.04 27.67 -55.82
CA GLU A 658 -15.63 28.05 -55.76
C GLU A 658 -15.49 29.36 -55.01
N ARG A 659 -14.31 29.55 -54.42
CA ARG A 659 -14.05 30.69 -53.54
C ARG A 659 -12.79 31.42 -53.97
N LEU A 660 -12.95 32.67 -54.39
CA LEU A 660 -11.87 33.62 -54.61
C LEU A 660 -11.74 34.53 -53.39
N ILE A 661 -10.59 34.47 -52.74
CA ILE A 661 -10.23 35.29 -51.59
C ILE A 661 -9.19 36.31 -52.07
N VAL A 662 -9.49 37.59 -51.89
CA VAL A 662 -8.58 38.72 -52.19
C VAL A 662 -8.32 39.47 -50.90
N THR A 663 -7.08 39.43 -50.43
CA THR A 663 -6.64 40.14 -49.22
C THR A 663 -5.99 41.45 -49.62
N ASP A 664 -6.64 42.56 -49.28
CA ASP A 664 -6.12 43.90 -49.48
C ASP A 664 -5.12 44.27 -48.39
N ARG A 665 -3.86 44.47 -48.78
CA ARG A 665 -2.75 44.87 -47.89
C ARG A 665 -2.47 46.37 -47.97
N GLY A 666 -3.32 47.13 -48.65
CA GLY A 666 -3.25 48.57 -48.82
C GLY A 666 -2.47 49.01 -50.07
N SER A 667 -1.27 48.46 -50.30
CA SER A 667 -0.46 48.79 -51.49
C SER A 667 -0.38 47.66 -52.53
N TYR A 668 -0.80 46.46 -52.16
CA TYR A 668 -0.85 45.26 -53.00
C TYR A 668 -1.96 44.31 -52.50
N VAL A 669 -2.26 43.26 -53.26
CA VAL A 669 -3.22 42.22 -52.89
C VAL A 669 -2.61 40.83 -52.88
N ASP A 670 -3.04 39.97 -51.97
CA ASP A 670 -2.83 38.54 -52.07
C ASP A 670 -4.11 37.90 -52.65
N VAL A 671 -3.94 36.89 -53.51
CA VAL A 671 -5.05 36.25 -54.22
C VAL A 671 -5.01 34.75 -53.98
N ARG A 672 -6.13 34.19 -53.55
CA ARG A 672 -6.30 32.73 -53.38
C ARG A 672 -7.59 32.30 -54.07
N LEU A 673 -7.50 31.31 -54.94
CA LEU A 673 -8.67 30.70 -55.58
C LEU A 673 -8.73 29.22 -55.18
N CYS A 674 -9.84 28.82 -54.56
CA CYS A 674 -10.11 27.42 -54.26
C CYS A 674 -11.26 26.89 -55.11
N ALA A 675 -11.05 25.75 -55.76
CA ALA A 675 -12.03 25.05 -56.58
C ALA A 675 -12.03 23.56 -56.25
N LEU A 676 -13.08 22.84 -56.65
CA LEU A 676 -13.16 21.38 -56.53
C LEU A 676 -12.13 20.72 -57.47
N ALA A 677 -11.41 19.69 -56.98
CA ALA A 677 -10.54 18.85 -57.79
C ALA A 677 -11.33 18.12 -58.90
N ASP A 678 -12.52 17.62 -58.55
CA ASP A 678 -13.41 16.87 -59.46
C ASP A 678 -14.36 17.77 -60.25
N ARG A 679 -13.90 18.94 -60.73
CA ARG A 679 -14.71 19.69 -61.70
C ARG A 679 -15.02 18.76 -62.89
N PRO A 680 -16.29 18.59 -63.28
CA PRO A 680 -16.72 17.58 -64.27
C PRO A 680 -16.03 17.62 -65.65
N ASP A 681 -15.19 18.61 -65.94
CA ASP A 681 -14.55 18.83 -67.23
C ASP A 681 -13.07 19.23 -67.20
N GLY A 682 -12.37 19.22 -66.05
CA GLY A 682 -10.93 19.53 -65.97
C GLY A 682 -10.56 20.86 -66.64
N SER A 683 -11.45 21.84 -66.51
CA SER A 683 -11.51 22.99 -67.40
C SER A 683 -10.74 24.20 -66.92
N LEU A 684 -10.22 24.24 -65.70
CA LEU A 684 -9.47 25.41 -65.25
C LEU A 684 -8.05 25.36 -65.81
N HIS A 685 -7.54 26.51 -66.22
CA HIS A 685 -6.12 26.67 -66.55
C HIS A 685 -5.69 28.12 -66.28
N GLY A 686 -4.42 28.35 -65.98
CA GLY A 686 -3.93 29.70 -65.70
C GLY A 686 -2.54 29.72 -65.13
N LEU A 687 -2.16 30.88 -64.60
CA LEU A 687 -0.95 31.01 -63.77
C LEU A 687 -1.06 30.20 -62.45
N LEU A 688 -2.26 29.83 -62.02
CA LEU A 688 -2.45 28.94 -60.86
C LEU A 688 -2.55 27.45 -61.23
N GLY A 689 -2.12 27.06 -62.43
CA GLY A 689 -2.15 25.66 -62.86
C GLY A 689 -3.47 25.24 -63.49
N ASN A 690 -3.70 23.93 -63.61
CA ASN A 690 -4.89 23.35 -64.23
C ASN A 690 -5.80 22.54 -63.29
N PHE A 691 -5.46 22.41 -62.01
CA PHE A 691 -6.35 21.83 -60.98
C PHE A 691 -6.71 20.37 -61.34
N ASP A 692 -5.72 19.59 -61.78
CA ASP A 692 -5.89 18.18 -62.16
C ASP A 692 -5.13 17.20 -61.24
N GLY A 693 -4.60 17.70 -60.13
CA GLY A 693 -3.81 16.97 -59.16
C GLY A 693 -2.36 16.67 -59.60
N ASN A 694 -1.88 17.20 -60.74
CA ASN A 694 -0.54 16.93 -61.26
C ASN A 694 0.32 18.19 -61.42
N ALA A 695 1.03 18.56 -60.34
CA ALA A 695 1.97 19.69 -60.31
C ALA A 695 3.01 19.71 -61.45
N ALA A 696 3.37 18.56 -62.02
CA ALA A 696 4.38 18.50 -63.09
C ALA A 696 3.90 19.10 -64.43
N ASN A 697 2.59 19.30 -64.62
CA ASN A 697 2.02 19.87 -65.85
C ASN A 697 1.51 21.32 -65.67
N ASP A 698 1.56 21.86 -64.46
CA ASP A 698 0.98 23.14 -64.09
C ASP A 698 1.67 24.34 -64.73
N LEU A 699 2.96 24.24 -65.02
CA LEU A 699 3.71 25.27 -65.72
C LEU A 699 3.49 25.17 -67.25
N ALA A 700 2.24 25.33 -67.68
CA ALA A 700 1.85 25.30 -69.09
C ALA A 700 1.57 26.70 -69.64
N THR A 701 1.99 26.97 -70.87
CA THR A 701 1.54 28.17 -71.62
C THR A 701 0.03 28.15 -71.82
N ARG A 702 -0.61 29.31 -72.07
CA ARG A 702 -2.08 29.41 -72.34
C ARG A 702 -2.58 28.53 -73.50
N GLY A 703 -1.67 28.12 -74.40
CA GLY A 703 -1.95 27.17 -75.50
C GLY A 703 -1.82 25.68 -75.13
N GLY A 704 -1.44 25.36 -73.89
CA GLY A 704 -1.29 24.00 -73.36
C GLY A 704 0.09 23.36 -73.51
N THR A 705 1.14 24.11 -73.85
CA THR A 705 2.51 23.57 -73.89
C THR A 705 3.14 23.63 -72.49
N VAL A 706 3.45 22.48 -71.90
CA VAL A 706 4.10 22.31 -70.59
C VAL A 706 5.59 22.63 -70.66
N LEU A 707 6.11 23.40 -69.70
CA LEU A 707 7.52 23.70 -69.53
C LEU A 707 8.23 22.67 -68.62
N PRO A 708 9.57 22.58 -68.65
CA PRO A 708 10.32 21.77 -67.69
C PRO A 708 10.08 22.26 -66.25
N THR A 709 10.16 21.35 -65.27
CA THR A 709 10.04 21.63 -63.83
C THR A 709 11.10 22.61 -63.30
N GLN A 710 12.13 22.90 -64.10
CA GLN A 710 13.08 23.99 -63.86
C GLN A 710 13.28 24.82 -65.13
N PRO A 711 12.40 25.78 -65.38
CA PRO A 711 12.48 26.61 -66.57
C PRO A 711 13.70 27.54 -66.50
N THR A 712 14.35 27.75 -67.64
CA THR A 712 15.30 28.86 -67.77
C THR A 712 14.57 30.20 -67.63
N PHE A 713 15.30 31.27 -67.28
CA PHE A 713 14.74 32.61 -67.20
C PHE A 713 13.96 33.02 -68.47
N ALA A 714 14.49 32.74 -69.66
CA ALA A 714 13.80 33.06 -70.92
C ALA A 714 12.52 32.22 -71.13
N GLN A 715 12.49 30.96 -70.69
CA GLN A 715 11.28 30.13 -70.79
C GLN A 715 10.18 30.67 -69.87
N LEU A 716 10.51 31.10 -68.66
CA LEU A 716 9.53 31.63 -67.72
C LEU A 716 9.01 33.01 -68.12
N TYR A 717 9.90 33.94 -68.47
CA TYR A 717 9.54 35.35 -68.72
C TYR A 717 9.14 35.64 -70.17
N ASP A 718 9.86 35.11 -71.17
CA ASP A 718 9.58 35.45 -72.57
C ASP A 718 8.51 34.55 -73.21
N THR A 719 8.36 33.31 -72.70
CA THR A 719 7.44 32.31 -73.25
C THR A 719 6.19 32.14 -72.38
N PHE A 720 6.36 31.73 -71.11
CA PHE A 720 5.23 31.43 -70.22
C PHE A 720 4.43 32.67 -69.84
N ALA A 721 5.06 33.67 -69.23
CA ALA A 721 4.38 34.90 -68.80
C ALA A 721 3.65 35.59 -69.97
N ASN A 722 4.32 35.72 -71.12
CA ASN A 722 3.72 36.37 -72.30
C ASN A 722 2.55 35.58 -72.91
N SER A 723 2.50 34.26 -72.74
CA SER A 723 1.36 33.46 -73.20
C SER A 723 0.08 33.73 -72.40
N TRP A 724 0.21 34.10 -71.12
CA TRP A 724 -0.89 34.38 -70.20
C TRP A 724 -1.30 35.85 -70.12
N ARG A 725 -0.56 36.74 -70.80
CA ARG A 725 -0.79 38.18 -70.81
C ARG A 725 -2.07 38.51 -71.59
N ILE A 726 -2.93 39.35 -71.02
CA ILE A 726 -4.21 39.72 -71.63
C ILE A 726 -4.10 40.94 -72.56
N THR A 727 -4.93 40.96 -73.59
CA THR A 727 -5.10 42.11 -74.48
C THR A 727 -6.13 43.11 -73.92
N GLN A 728 -6.13 44.34 -74.44
CA GLN A 728 -7.07 45.38 -74.01
C GLN A 728 -8.54 45.00 -74.21
N ALA A 729 -8.84 44.10 -75.17
CA ALA A 729 -10.19 43.63 -75.44
C ALA A 729 -10.64 42.53 -74.45
N GLU A 730 -9.70 41.79 -73.86
CA GLU A 730 -9.97 40.73 -72.88
C GLU A 730 -10.03 41.25 -71.44
N SER A 731 -9.53 42.47 -71.20
CA SER A 731 -9.40 43.01 -69.85
C SER A 731 -10.75 43.26 -69.16
N LEU A 732 -10.84 42.76 -67.93
CA LEU A 732 -11.94 43.00 -67.00
C LEU A 732 -11.65 44.18 -66.06
N PHE A 733 -10.49 44.82 -66.15
CA PHE A 733 -10.14 45.93 -65.27
C PHE A 733 -10.81 47.25 -65.68
N ASP A 734 -11.10 48.07 -64.68
CA ASP A 734 -11.42 49.49 -64.87
C ASP A 734 -10.14 50.30 -65.06
N TYR A 735 -10.09 51.16 -66.07
CA TYR A 735 -8.91 52.00 -66.38
C TYR A 735 -9.20 53.48 -66.16
N ARG A 736 -8.22 54.21 -65.62
CA ARG A 736 -8.29 55.67 -65.56
C ARG A 736 -7.99 56.30 -66.92
N ALA A 737 -8.24 57.59 -67.02
CA ALA A 737 -7.95 58.34 -68.23
C ALA A 737 -6.45 58.26 -68.58
N GLY A 738 -6.14 57.60 -69.71
CA GLY A 738 -4.77 57.43 -70.21
C GLY A 738 -4.11 56.09 -69.85
N GLU A 739 -4.78 55.24 -69.07
CA GLU A 739 -4.31 53.88 -68.75
C GLU A 739 -4.86 52.85 -69.74
N SER A 740 -4.12 51.75 -69.91
CA SER A 740 -4.47 50.59 -70.74
C SER A 740 -3.62 49.39 -70.34
N THR A 741 -3.87 48.19 -70.87
CA THR A 741 -2.99 47.03 -70.63
C THR A 741 -1.51 47.32 -70.95
N ALA A 742 -1.26 48.21 -71.92
CA ALA A 742 0.08 48.63 -72.32
C ALA A 742 0.78 49.54 -71.30
N THR A 743 0.04 50.26 -70.44
CA THR A 743 0.67 51.10 -69.40
C THR A 743 1.23 50.28 -68.24
N PHE A 744 0.78 49.03 -68.09
CA PHE A 744 1.22 48.12 -67.04
C PHE A 744 2.18 47.03 -67.54
N SER A 745 2.33 46.86 -68.86
CA SER A 745 3.25 45.91 -69.47
C SER A 745 4.60 46.58 -69.79
N GLY A 746 5.71 46.04 -69.28
CA GLY A 746 7.05 46.57 -69.56
C GLY A 746 8.07 45.49 -69.89
N ASP A 747 8.84 45.68 -70.96
CA ASP A 747 9.82 44.70 -71.49
C ASP A 747 11.05 44.45 -70.59
N ASN A 748 11.21 45.20 -69.50
CA ASN A 748 12.36 45.16 -68.58
C ASN A 748 11.94 44.88 -67.12
N CYS A 749 10.85 44.14 -66.90
CA CYS A 749 10.37 43.78 -65.57
C CYS A 749 10.28 42.25 -65.45
N PRO A 750 11.21 41.60 -64.71
CA PRO A 750 12.39 42.16 -64.02
C PRO A 750 13.60 42.37 -64.96
N ILE A 751 14.57 43.21 -64.58
CA ILE A 751 15.79 43.45 -65.37
C ILE A 751 16.79 42.29 -65.22
N GLN A 752 16.78 41.59 -64.07
CA GLN A 752 17.62 40.42 -63.75
C GLN A 752 17.03 39.66 -62.54
N LYS A 753 17.43 38.39 -62.35
CA LYS A 753 17.04 37.57 -61.18
C LYS A 753 17.64 38.15 -59.87
N THR A 754 16.82 38.34 -58.85
CA THR A 754 17.26 38.68 -57.48
C THR A 754 17.46 37.39 -56.68
N THR A 755 18.58 37.25 -55.98
CA THR A 755 18.87 36.10 -55.10
C THR A 755 19.19 36.57 -53.69
N ARG A 756 19.03 35.72 -52.67
CA ARG A 756 19.39 36.04 -51.28
C ARG A 756 20.82 36.58 -51.12
N ALA A 757 21.76 36.08 -51.94
CA ALA A 757 23.15 36.54 -51.96
C ALA A 757 23.33 37.98 -52.47
N SER A 758 22.35 38.52 -53.21
CA SER A 758 22.35 39.89 -53.71
C SER A 758 21.74 40.91 -52.73
N LEU A 759 21.24 40.45 -51.57
CA LEU A 759 20.52 41.27 -50.60
C LEU A 759 21.44 41.79 -49.46
N PRO A 760 21.12 42.95 -48.85
CA PRO A 760 21.85 43.43 -47.68
C PRO A 760 21.76 42.46 -46.49
N ALA A 761 22.91 42.05 -45.95
CA ALA A 761 22.99 41.02 -44.89
C ALA A 761 22.27 41.42 -43.59
N ASP A 762 22.22 42.71 -43.27
CA ASP A 762 21.48 43.26 -42.13
C ASP A 762 19.96 43.11 -42.31
N LYS A 763 19.47 43.30 -43.54
CA LYS A 763 18.05 43.11 -43.89
C LYS A 763 17.63 41.64 -43.95
N VAL A 764 18.53 40.76 -44.38
CA VAL A 764 18.30 39.31 -44.33
C VAL A 764 18.21 38.81 -42.88
N ALA A 765 19.08 39.29 -41.98
CA ALA A 765 19.01 38.92 -40.55
C ALA A 765 17.75 39.46 -39.86
N GLU A 766 17.31 40.67 -40.22
CA GLU A 766 16.07 41.26 -39.73
C GLU A 766 14.83 40.46 -40.20
N ALA A 767 14.82 40.03 -41.47
CA ALA A 767 13.76 39.18 -42.04
C ALA A 767 13.61 37.85 -41.29
N ILE A 768 14.72 37.14 -41.06
CA ILE A 768 14.74 35.85 -40.37
C ILE A 768 14.18 35.98 -38.94
N ALA A 769 14.60 37.00 -38.20
CA ALA A 769 14.10 37.21 -36.84
C ALA A 769 12.59 37.48 -36.79
N LEU A 770 12.04 38.16 -37.81
CA LEU A 770 10.60 38.42 -37.92
C LEU A 770 9.83 37.16 -38.34
N LEU A 771 10.40 36.31 -39.20
CA LEU A 771 9.81 35.04 -39.62
C LEU A 771 9.77 33.99 -38.50
N ASP A 772 10.87 33.86 -37.75
CA ASP A 772 10.95 33.01 -36.54
C ASP A 772 9.90 33.44 -35.49
N ALA A 773 9.75 34.75 -35.28
CA ALA A 773 8.74 35.30 -34.37
C ALA A 773 7.30 35.07 -34.85
N ALA A 774 7.09 34.93 -36.16
CA ALA A 774 5.80 34.62 -36.77
C ALA A 774 5.50 33.11 -36.82
N GLY A 775 6.44 32.23 -36.45
CA GLY A 775 6.27 30.78 -36.43
C GLY A 775 6.25 30.13 -37.81
N ILE A 776 6.76 30.80 -38.84
CA ILE A 776 6.80 30.30 -40.22
C ILE A 776 8.05 29.42 -40.36
N THR A 777 7.88 28.10 -40.33
CA THR A 777 9.00 27.14 -40.33
C THR A 777 9.19 26.39 -41.66
N ASP A 778 8.27 26.54 -42.61
CA ASP A 778 8.39 25.90 -43.92
C ASP A 778 9.57 26.51 -44.70
N PRO A 779 10.57 25.72 -45.12
CA PRO A 779 11.78 26.26 -45.74
C PRO A 779 11.56 27.00 -47.06
N ALA A 780 10.52 26.66 -47.83
CA ALA A 780 10.23 27.31 -49.11
C ALA A 780 9.53 28.66 -48.90
N LEU A 781 8.52 28.70 -48.02
CA LEU A 781 7.84 29.94 -47.62
C LEU A 781 8.79 30.90 -46.90
N HIS A 782 9.71 30.36 -46.10
CA HIS A 782 10.70 31.13 -45.36
C HIS A 782 11.72 31.82 -46.28
N GLU A 783 12.24 31.12 -47.30
CA GLU A 783 13.17 31.73 -48.27
C GLU A 783 12.49 32.75 -49.19
N ALA A 784 11.24 32.51 -49.61
CA ALA A 784 10.43 33.49 -50.35
C ALA A 784 10.24 34.77 -49.52
N ALA A 785 9.70 34.65 -48.30
CA ALA A 785 9.43 35.81 -47.45
C ALA A 785 10.67 36.64 -47.06
N ILE A 786 11.87 36.03 -47.00
CA ILE A 786 13.13 36.75 -46.81
C ILE A 786 13.42 37.67 -48.01
N LEU A 787 13.18 37.19 -49.23
CA LEU A 787 13.39 37.97 -50.45
C LEU A 787 12.46 39.18 -50.46
N ASP A 788 11.17 38.97 -50.21
CA ASP A 788 10.13 40.00 -50.18
C ASP A 788 10.46 41.08 -49.16
N TYR A 789 10.76 40.69 -47.91
CA TYR A 789 11.08 41.63 -46.84
C TYR A 789 12.38 42.39 -47.12
N ALA A 790 13.44 41.69 -47.54
CA ALA A 790 14.75 42.31 -47.69
C ALA A 790 14.82 43.27 -48.90
N VAL A 791 13.97 43.08 -49.92
CA VAL A 791 13.89 44.01 -51.06
C VAL A 791 12.93 45.18 -50.79
N THR A 792 11.83 44.96 -50.07
CA THR A 792 10.79 46.00 -49.85
C THR A 792 10.93 46.76 -48.54
N CYS A 793 11.57 46.17 -47.53
CA CYS A 793 11.58 46.62 -46.13
C CYS A 793 10.17 46.77 -45.51
N ASP A 794 9.19 46.01 -46.00
CA ASP A 794 7.79 46.06 -45.56
C ASP A 794 7.42 44.76 -44.79
N PRO A 795 7.11 44.82 -43.48
CA PRO A 795 6.75 43.64 -42.69
C PRO A 795 5.46 42.94 -43.11
N SER A 796 4.60 43.57 -43.91
CA SER A 796 3.33 42.96 -44.37
C SER A 796 3.54 41.71 -45.24
N PHE A 797 4.67 41.61 -45.95
CA PHE A 797 5.04 40.44 -46.74
C PHE A 797 5.28 39.20 -45.88
N ILE A 798 5.81 39.35 -44.66
CA ILE A 798 6.02 38.25 -43.71
C ILE A 798 4.68 37.68 -43.23
N ASN A 799 3.68 38.54 -43.00
CA ASN A 799 2.33 38.10 -42.66
C ASN A 799 1.62 37.40 -43.84
N SER A 800 2.00 37.74 -45.07
CA SER A 800 1.43 37.16 -46.30
C SER A 800 1.93 35.73 -46.51
N ALA A 801 3.22 35.48 -46.23
CA ALA A 801 3.83 34.15 -46.27
C ALA A 801 3.18 33.15 -45.29
N GLY A 802 2.80 33.61 -44.08
CA GLY A 802 2.12 32.76 -43.09
C GLY A 802 0.69 32.36 -43.46
N GLN A 803 0.12 32.95 -44.52
CA GLN A 803 -1.21 32.62 -45.04
C GLN A 803 -1.18 31.89 -46.40
N ALA A 804 0.02 31.68 -46.96
CA ALA A 804 0.22 30.88 -48.18
C ALA A 804 0.09 29.38 -47.85
N GLY A 805 -0.48 28.59 -48.78
CA GLY A 805 -0.57 27.13 -48.62
C GLY A 805 0.82 26.49 -48.57
N VAL A 806 0.97 25.39 -47.83
CA VAL A 806 2.22 24.61 -47.77
C VAL A 806 2.40 23.90 -49.12
N PRO A 807 3.48 24.16 -49.88
CA PRO A 807 3.66 23.59 -51.22
C PRO A 807 4.03 22.10 -51.18
N SER A 808 3.61 21.34 -52.21
CA SER A 808 3.96 19.92 -52.39
C SER A 808 5.21 19.73 -53.25
N GLU A 809 5.45 20.61 -54.23
CA GLU A 809 6.66 20.65 -55.06
C GLU A 809 7.17 22.08 -55.28
N SER A 810 8.48 22.31 -55.26
CA SER A 810 9.07 23.65 -55.44
C SER A 810 9.94 23.80 -56.70
N VAL A 811 9.61 24.79 -57.54
CA VAL A 811 10.40 25.17 -58.71
C VAL A 811 11.48 26.15 -58.29
N LYS A 812 12.69 25.62 -58.06
CA LYS A 812 13.88 26.46 -57.86
C LYS A 812 14.66 26.62 -59.16
N VAL A 813 14.95 27.86 -59.51
CA VAL A 813 16.00 28.17 -60.48
C VAL A 813 17.36 27.93 -59.78
N ILE A 814 18.02 26.79 -60.03
CA ILE A 814 19.08 26.16 -59.18
C ILE A 814 20.36 27.00 -58.93
N ASP A 815 20.89 26.85 -57.68
CA ASP A 815 22.32 26.70 -57.25
C ASP A 815 22.38 25.57 -56.11
N PRO A 816 23.32 24.58 -56.03
CA PRO A 816 23.14 23.29 -55.29
C PRO A 816 23.80 23.06 -53.86
N THR A 817 23.19 22.14 -53.05
CA THR A 817 23.61 21.48 -51.76
C THR A 817 22.84 20.11 -51.53
N ILE A 818 23.31 19.23 -50.61
CA ILE A 818 23.13 17.76 -50.33
C ILE A 818 22.11 17.12 -49.34
N ILE A 819 21.13 16.25 -49.69
CA ILE A 819 20.35 15.37 -48.76
C ILE A 819 20.03 13.98 -49.41
N TRP A 820 19.81 12.88 -48.66
CA TRP A 820 19.18 11.60 -49.17
C TRP A 820 17.89 11.21 -48.44
N THR A 821 16.91 10.73 -49.21
CA THR A 821 15.68 10.03 -48.76
C THR A 821 15.34 8.89 -49.72
N ASN A 822 14.44 8.00 -49.29
CA ASN A 822 13.97 6.83 -50.06
C ASN A 822 13.38 7.27 -51.41
N GLY A 823 13.89 6.74 -52.52
CA GLY A 823 13.62 7.27 -53.87
C GLY A 823 14.62 8.36 -54.33
N GLY A 824 15.88 7.98 -54.50
CA GLY A 824 16.94 8.62 -55.33
C GLY A 824 17.22 10.14 -55.24
N GLN A 825 18.36 10.54 -54.63
CA GLN A 825 19.42 11.41 -55.22
C GLN A 825 20.48 11.86 -54.17
N ILE A 826 21.81 11.70 -54.46
CA ILE A 826 22.96 12.32 -53.73
C ILE A 826 23.36 13.50 -54.62
N ILE A 827 23.73 14.66 -54.07
CA ILE A 827 24.62 15.60 -54.78
C ILE A 827 25.93 15.64 -53.95
N ILE A 828 27.11 16.12 -54.40
CA ILE A 828 28.16 16.69 -53.49
C ILE A 828 28.72 17.99 -54.14
N GLY A 829 28.72 19.14 -53.43
CA GLY A 829 29.40 20.40 -53.82
C GLY A 829 28.57 21.55 -54.43
N ILE A 830 29.22 22.70 -54.70
CA ILE A 830 28.65 24.02 -55.13
C ILE A 830 28.70 24.25 -56.67
N PRO A 831 27.94 25.22 -57.26
CA PRO A 831 27.54 25.24 -58.69
C PRO A 831 28.65 25.52 -59.71
N ASP A 832 29.71 26.22 -59.34
CA ASP A 832 30.71 26.70 -60.31
C ASP A 832 31.76 25.64 -60.70
N SER A 833 31.75 24.47 -60.05
CA SER A 833 32.60 23.32 -60.37
C SER A 833 31.98 22.03 -59.83
N PRO A 834 30.95 21.48 -60.49
CA PRO A 834 30.51 20.12 -60.18
C PRO A 834 31.65 19.16 -60.51
N SER A 835 31.99 18.27 -59.59
CA SER A 835 32.59 16.99 -59.97
C SER A 835 31.50 16.21 -60.70
N GLN A 836 31.46 16.38 -62.02
CA GLN A 836 30.55 15.70 -62.92
C GLN A 836 30.87 14.20 -62.91
N PHE A 837 29.87 13.34 -62.67
CA PHE A 837 29.85 12.01 -63.27
C PHE A 837 28.59 11.89 -64.14
N ASP A 838 28.81 11.86 -65.45
CA ASP A 838 27.80 11.57 -66.47
C ASP A 838 27.51 10.06 -66.48
N ILE A 839 26.23 9.66 -66.39
CA ILE A 839 25.81 8.36 -66.94
C ILE A 839 25.64 8.55 -68.45
N GLY A 840 26.74 8.38 -69.17
CA GLY A 840 26.74 8.27 -70.62
C GLY A 840 25.96 7.02 -71.06
N THR A 841 25.10 7.18 -72.07
CA THR A 841 24.33 6.12 -72.73
C THR A 841 25.18 5.18 -73.60
N SER A 842 26.31 4.67 -73.11
CA SER A 842 27.05 3.60 -73.78
C SER A 842 28.11 3.01 -72.85
N ALA A 843 27.84 1.86 -72.23
CA ALA A 843 28.85 1.13 -71.46
C ALA A 843 28.81 -0.35 -71.82
N SER A 844 29.72 -0.80 -72.69
CA SER A 844 30.04 -2.22 -72.83
C SER A 844 30.33 -2.86 -71.47
N THR A 845 30.02 -4.16 -71.32
CA THR A 845 30.24 -4.96 -70.09
C THR A 845 31.54 -4.60 -69.33
N PRO A 846 31.45 -4.18 -68.04
CA PRO A 846 32.63 -3.88 -67.22
C PRO A 846 33.52 -5.11 -67.02
N ALA A 847 34.84 -4.89 -66.96
CA ALA A 847 35.80 -5.95 -66.63
C ALA A 847 35.78 -6.20 -65.11
N GLY A 848 35.39 -7.40 -64.67
CA GLY A 848 35.41 -7.78 -63.24
C GLY A 848 34.08 -8.28 -62.68
N VAL A 849 32.99 -8.21 -63.46
CA VAL A 849 31.68 -8.76 -63.10
C VAL A 849 31.53 -10.18 -63.64
N ASN A 850 31.36 -11.17 -62.77
CA ASN A 850 31.11 -12.56 -63.13
C ASN A 850 29.72 -13.01 -62.64
N TRP A 851 28.87 -13.40 -63.58
CA TRP A 851 27.58 -14.04 -63.30
C TRP A 851 27.79 -15.55 -63.13
N THR A 852 27.41 -16.12 -61.99
CA THR A 852 27.54 -17.57 -61.75
C THR A 852 26.17 -18.19 -61.43
N GLY A 853 25.71 -19.08 -62.32
CA GLY A 853 24.34 -19.62 -62.34
C GLY A 853 24.01 -20.14 -63.74
N ALA A 854 23.07 -21.08 -63.91
CA ALA A 854 23.00 -21.91 -65.11
C ALA A 854 22.51 -21.19 -66.39
N ALA A 855 23.32 -21.32 -67.45
CA ALA A 855 23.14 -20.89 -68.86
C ALA A 855 23.55 -19.44 -69.18
N ALA A 856 24.76 -19.33 -69.75
CA ALA A 856 25.30 -18.12 -70.34
C ALA A 856 24.34 -17.51 -71.38
N SER A 857 23.98 -16.25 -71.19
CA SER A 857 23.27 -15.42 -72.15
C SER A 857 24.18 -14.26 -72.56
N ASP A 858 24.85 -14.43 -73.70
CA ASP A 858 25.74 -13.47 -74.33
C ASP A 858 24.98 -12.65 -75.38
N LYS A 859 24.09 -11.71 -74.98
CA LYS A 859 23.53 -10.65 -75.85
C LYS A 859 23.10 -9.38 -75.09
N TRP A 860 23.65 -8.23 -75.51
CA TRP A 860 23.28 -6.86 -75.09
C TRP A 860 23.03 -6.00 -76.34
N SER A 861 22.05 -5.08 -76.36
CA SER A 861 21.92 -4.07 -77.44
C SER A 861 21.35 -2.72 -76.96
N GLU A 862 21.95 -1.64 -77.46
CA GLU A 862 21.93 -0.24 -76.95
C GLU A 862 20.66 0.61 -77.24
N SER A 863 19.46 0.03 -77.33
CA SER A 863 18.25 0.87 -77.52
C SER A 863 16.97 0.27 -76.92
N GLY A 864 16.76 0.51 -75.63
CA GLY A 864 15.44 0.77 -75.02
C GLY A 864 14.25 -0.13 -75.38
N ASN A 865 14.40 -1.46 -75.38
CA ASN A 865 13.25 -2.37 -75.25
C ASN A 865 13.69 -3.66 -74.55
N TRP A 866 12.95 -4.06 -73.51
CA TRP A 866 13.18 -5.28 -72.74
C TRP A 866 13.18 -6.53 -73.65
N SER A 867 14.20 -7.38 -73.50
CA SER A 867 14.21 -8.75 -74.02
C SER A 867 13.53 -9.70 -73.01
N PRO A 868 12.85 -10.78 -73.43
CA PRO A 868 11.95 -11.56 -72.55
C PRO A 868 12.60 -12.42 -71.46
N ASP A 869 13.93 -12.39 -71.30
CA ASP A 869 14.63 -13.27 -70.35
C ASP A 869 15.46 -12.40 -69.40
N ALA A 870 14.79 -11.84 -68.39
CA ALA A 870 15.42 -11.22 -67.21
C ALA A 870 16.21 -12.28 -66.41
N PRO A 871 17.32 -11.92 -65.73
CA PRO A 871 18.01 -12.81 -64.80
C PRO A 871 17.02 -13.40 -63.79
N ALA A 872 17.17 -14.68 -63.49
CA ALA A 872 16.27 -15.35 -62.55
C ALA A 872 16.60 -14.89 -61.14
N SER A 873 15.61 -14.86 -60.25
CA SER A 873 15.79 -14.51 -58.83
C SER A 873 16.73 -15.45 -58.05
N THR A 874 17.32 -16.45 -58.71
CA THR A 874 18.30 -17.40 -58.16
C THR A 874 19.75 -17.12 -58.58
N ASP A 875 19.98 -16.12 -59.44
CA ASP A 875 21.32 -15.79 -59.94
C ASP A 875 22.12 -14.95 -58.92
N ALA A 876 23.43 -15.22 -58.82
CA ALA A 876 24.34 -14.52 -57.90
C ALA A 876 25.32 -13.61 -58.67
N VAL A 877 25.52 -12.40 -58.16
CA VAL A 877 26.46 -11.40 -58.69
C VAL A 877 27.71 -11.37 -57.83
N VAL A 878 28.87 -11.63 -58.44
CA VAL A 878 30.18 -11.61 -57.75
C VAL A 878 31.09 -10.57 -58.40
N PHE A 879 31.66 -9.70 -57.57
CA PHE A 879 32.68 -8.71 -57.96
C PHE A 879 34.08 -9.19 -57.54
N ASP A 880 34.90 -9.60 -58.52
CA ASP A 880 36.16 -10.31 -58.24
C ASP A 880 37.40 -9.38 -58.20
N ALA A 881 37.24 -8.10 -58.58
CA ALA A 881 38.28 -7.06 -58.46
C ALA A 881 37.69 -5.66 -58.61
N ILE A 882 38.39 -4.67 -58.05
CA ILE A 882 38.16 -3.24 -58.34
C ILE A 882 39.05 -2.90 -59.55
N ASP A 883 38.47 -2.31 -60.59
CA ASP A 883 39.25 -1.71 -61.67
C ASP A 883 40.00 -0.46 -61.17
N ALA A 884 40.98 0.04 -61.94
CA ALA A 884 41.86 1.12 -61.50
C ALA A 884 41.14 2.44 -61.16
N ASP A 885 39.86 2.53 -61.52
CA ASP A 885 39.03 3.73 -61.47
C ASP A 885 37.89 3.61 -60.42
N GLY A 886 37.76 2.45 -59.74
CA GLY A 886 36.94 2.32 -58.54
C GLY A 886 35.43 2.10 -58.78
N THR A 887 35.01 1.61 -59.95
CA THR A 887 33.58 1.59 -60.32
C THR A 887 33.09 0.20 -60.73
N ASN A 888 32.08 -0.33 -60.02
CA ASN A 888 31.30 -1.50 -60.40
C ASN A 888 29.83 -1.09 -60.60
N ILE A 889 29.22 -1.45 -61.74
CA ILE A 889 27.85 -1.03 -62.12
C ILE A 889 26.85 -2.17 -61.90
N VAL A 890 25.74 -1.91 -61.20
CA VAL A 890 24.48 -2.68 -61.30
C VAL A 890 23.32 -1.70 -61.50
N ASP A 891 22.54 -1.91 -62.55
CA ASP A 891 21.37 -1.11 -62.95
C ASP A 891 20.10 -1.58 -62.23
N GLN A 892 19.14 -0.68 -62.06
CA GLN A 892 17.90 -0.89 -61.32
C GLN A 892 16.90 -1.75 -62.11
N ASP A 893 16.04 -2.46 -61.37
CA ASP A 893 14.95 -3.37 -61.82
C ASP A 893 15.22 -4.89 -61.77
N PHE A 894 16.17 -5.39 -60.97
CA PHE A 894 16.33 -6.85 -60.77
C PHE A 894 16.35 -7.28 -59.30
N ALA A 895 15.44 -8.21 -58.96
CA ALA A 895 15.47 -8.95 -57.69
C ALA A 895 16.60 -10.00 -57.72
N ILE A 896 17.70 -9.71 -57.03
CA ILE A 896 18.85 -10.62 -56.88
C ILE A 896 18.85 -11.26 -55.48
N ALA A 897 18.95 -12.59 -55.41
CA ALA A 897 18.90 -13.30 -54.13
C ALA A 897 20.08 -13.01 -53.17
N ALA A 898 21.24 -12.64 -53.71
CA ALA A 898 22.42 -12.27 -52.93
C ALA A 898 23.38 -11.40 -53.73
N LEU A 899 23.90 -10.34 -53.10
CA LEU A 899 25.01 -9.52 -53.61
C LEU A 899 26.29 -9.88 -52.83
N LEU A 900 27.31 -10.41 -53.51
CA LEU A 900 28.58 -10.81 -52.89
C LEU A 900 29.70 -9.85 -53.29
N TYR A 901 30.17 -9.05 -52.34
CA TYR A 901 31.29 -8.13 -52.53
C TYR A 901 32.57 -8.71 -51.92
N THR A 902 33.62 -8.90 -52.73
CA THR A 902 34.93 -9.38 -52.28
C THR A 902 36.03 -8.38 -52.68
N GLY A 903 36.57 -7.61 -51.73
CA GLY A 903 37.69 -6.71 -52.01
C GLY A 903 38.10 -5.76 -50.87
N GLU A 904 39.37 -5.35 -50.83
CA GLU A 904 39.88 -4.25 -49.99
C GLU A 904 39.38 -2.90 -50.54
N VAL A 905 38.65 -2.12 -49.75
CA VAL A 905 38.32 -0.73 -50.12
C VAL A 905 39.60 0.11 -50.02
N ALA A 906 40.20 0.45 -51.15
CA ALA A 906 41.44 1.23 -51.16
C ALA A 906 41.24 2.62 -50.54
N THR A 907 42.29 3.12 -49.88
CA THR A 907 42.39 4.48 -49.31
C THR A 907 42.44 5.53 -50.42
N GLY A 908 41.30 5.80 -51.05
CA GLY A 908 41.10 6.86 -52.02
C GLY A 908 40.01 7.80 -51.55
N THR A 909 40.29 9.10 -51.52
CA THR A 909 39.25 10.13 -51.44
C THR A 909 38.43 10.07 -52.73
N GLY A 910 37.35 9.29 -52.71
CA GLY A 910 36.39 9.15 -53.80
C GLY A 910 35.15 8.45 -53.24
N ALA A 911 34.00 9.10 -53.38
CA ALA A 911 32.72 8.54 -52.94
C ALA A 911 32.46 7.24 -53.71
N ALA A 912 32.21 6.15 -52.99
CA ALA A 912 31.54 5.00 -53.59
C ALA A 912 30.13 5.45 -53.95
N ASP A 913 29.84 5.51 -55.25
CA ASP A 913 28.55 5.84 -55.81
C ASP A 913 27.77 4.54 -56.09
N HIS A 914 26.45 4.63 -55.95
CA HIS A 914 25.40 3.64 -56.29
C HIS A 914 24.80 2.79 -55.16
N ILE A 915 23.47 2.90 -55.09
CA ILE A 915 22.55 2.31 -54.12
C ILE A 915 21.88 1.11 -54.78
N THR A 916 21.91 -0.04 -54.10
CA THR A 916 21.14 -1.23 -54.49
C THR A 916 19.79 -1.17 -53.77
N ASP A 917 18.70 -1.36 -54.51
CA ASP A 917 17.38 -1.62 -53.92
C ASP A 917 17.36 -3.09 -53.47
N PHE A 918 17.08 -3.35 -52.20
CA PHE A 918 17.04 -4.70 -51.62
C PHE A 918 15.63 -4.97 -51.12
N ASP A 919 14.89 -5.82 -51.83
CA ASP A 919 13.55 -6.24 -51.42
C ASP A 919 13.57 -7.21 -50.22
N GLU A 920 12.42 -7.36 -49.55
CA GLU A 920 12.19 -8.19 -48.36
C GLU A 920 12.85 -9.59 -48.44
N GLY A 921 13.90 -9.80 -47.65
CA GLY A 921 14.63 -11.08 -47.54
C GLY A 921 15.99 -11.14 -48.25
N SER A 922 16.45 -10.04 -48.84
CA SER A 922 17.76 -9.96 -49.51
C SER A 922 18.94 -10.07 -48.54
N THR A 923 20.00 -10.79 -48.94
CA THR A 923 21.25 -10.93 -48.17
C THR A 923 22.38 -10.11 -48.81
N LEU A 924 22.95 -9.16 -48.08
CA LEU A 924 24.17 -8.44 -48.47
C LEU A 924 25.38 -9.10 -47.83
N ALA A 925 26.25 -9.72 -48.62
CA ALA A 925 27.46 -10.36 -48.14
C ALA A 925 28.70 -9.50 -48.46
N VAL A 926 29.34 -8.94 -47.43
CA VAL A 926 30.55 -8.11 -47.55
C VAL A 926 31.76 -8.91 -47.09
N SER A 927 32.84 -8.99 -47.88
CA SER A 927 34.08 -9.65 -47.46
C SER A 927 35.33 -8.79 -47.69
N GLY A 928 36.19 -8.68 -46.68
CA GLY A 928 37.35 -7.76 -46.62
C GLY A 928 37.18 -6.60 -45.63
N ASN A 929 38.13 -5.63 -45.56
CA ASN A 929 37.99 -4.46 -44.68
C ASN A 929 36.89 -3.50 -45.17
N ALA A 930 35.94 -3.12 -44.30
CA ALA A 930 34.83 -2.23 -44.61
C ALA A 930 34.83 -0.99 -43.72
N THR A 931 35.10 0.19 -44.30
CA THR A 931 35.07 1.47 -43.58
C THR A 931 34.11 2.46 -44.23
N ILE A 932 33.15 2.94 -43.45
CA ILE A 932 32.16 3.94 -43.84
C ILE A 932 32.56 5.28 -43.21
N GLY A 933 32.94 6.24 -44.05
CA GLY A 933 33.28 7.61 -43.63
C GLY A 933 34.64 7.73 -42.93
N ALA A 934 35.73 7.52 -43.67
CA ALA A 934 37.10 7.73 -43.19
C ALA A 934 37.57 9.19 -43.38
N ASN A 935 38.29 9.75 -42.41
CA ASN A 935 39.05 11.01 -42.50
C ASN A 935 38.24 12.28 -42.77
N ASN A 936 37.04 12.36 -42.21
CA ASN A 936 36.17 13.53 -42.34
C ASN A 936 36.07 14.28 -40.99
N SER A 937 36.96 15.25 -40.79
CA SER A 937 37.25 15.90 -39.49
C SER A 937 36.10 16.72 -38.86
N GLN A 938 34.93 16.80 -39.49
CA GLN A 938 33.74 17.48 -38.97
C GLN A 938 32.40 16.78 -39.29
N SER A 939 32.40 15.50 -39.71
CA SER A 939 31.17 14.85 -40.19
C SER A 939 30.53 13.88 -39.21
N ARG A 940 29.20 13.90 -39.19
CA ARG A 940 28.35 12.87 -38.60
C ARG A 940 28.11 11.77 -39.64
N VAL A 941 28.51 10.55 -39.31
CA VAL A 941 28.37 9.36 -40.15
C VAL A 941 27.28 8.48 -39.55
N ASN A 942 26.19 8.28 -40.28
CA ASN A 942 25.07 7.43 -39.86
C ASN A 942 25.00 6.20 -40.75
N LEU A 943 25.10 5.01 -40.18
CA LEU A 943 24.75 3.74 -40.81
C LEU A 943 23.44 3.23 -40.18
N THR A 944 22.44 2.97 -41.01
CA THR A 944 21.18 2.35 -40.57
C THR A 944 20.96 1.06 -41.35
N VAL A 945 20.78 -0.06 -40.64
CA VAL A 945 20.38 -1.35 -41.21
C VAL A 945 18.86 -1.44 -41.04
N ALA A 946 18.13 -1.38 -42.15
CA ALA A 946 16.68 -1.27 -42.18
C ALA A 946 15.97 -2.64 -42.06
N ASN A 947 14.70 -2.62 -41.66
CA ASN A 947 13.83 -3.80 -41.49
C ASN A 947 13.85 -4.71 -42.73
N GLY A 948 13.84 -6.03 -42.54
CA GLY A 948 13.83 -7.01 -43.63
C GLY A 948 15.18 -7.22 -44.34
N THR A 949 16.25 -6.55 -43.89
CA THR A 949 17.59 -6.67 -44.45
C THR A 949 18.47 -7.60 -43.60
N ALA A 950 19.12 -8.59 -44.24
CA ALA A 950 20.16 -9.40 -43.62
C ALA A 950 21.54 -9.03 -44.18
N VAL A 951 22.39 -8.43 -43.36
CA VAL A 951 23.79 -8.13 -43.70
C VAL A 951 24.68 -9.20 -43.10
N VAL A 952 25.41 -9.92 -43.93
CA VAL A 952 26.42 -10.90 -43.52
C VAL A 952 27.80 -10.31 -43.85
N ALA A 953 28.48 -9.80 -42.83
CA ALA A 953 29.75 -9.14 -42.95
C ALA A 953 30.89 -10.11 -42.60
N HIS A 954 31.46 -10.74 -43.62
CA HIS A 954 32.70 -11.51 -43.59
C HIS A 954 33.96 -10.61 -43.62
N VAL A 955 33.96 -9.58 -42.78
CA VAL A 955 34.90 -8.45 -42.84
C VAL A 955 35.94 -8.56 -41.75
N THR A 956 37.20 -8.20 -41.99
CA THR A 956 38.21 -8.15 -40.92
C THR A 956 37.98 -6.96 -39.98
N GLU A 957 37.54 -5.81 -40.50
CA GLU A 957 37.12 -4.65 -39.69
C GLU A 957 35.83 -4.03 -40.27
N LEU A 958 34.87 -3.67 -39.40
CA LEU A 958 33.67 -2.89 -39.73
C LEU A 958 33.69 -1.55 -38.99
N ASN A 959 33.77 -0.46 -39.74
CA ASN A 959 34.05 0.86 -39.18
C ASN A 959 32.98 1.88 -39.60
N VAL A 960 32.27 2.49 -38.65
CA VAL A 960 31.22 3.52 -38.86
C VAL A 960 31.69 4.85 -38.26
N GLY A 961 32.18 5.74 -39.12
CA GLY A 961 32.74 7.03 -38.71
C GLY A 961 34.10 6.87 -38.03
N ILE A 962 35.17 6.91 -38.82
CA ILE A 962 36.55 6.87 -38.32
C ILE A 962 37.34 8.09 -38.77
N ASN A 963 38.07 8.69 -37.84
CA ASN A 963 39.09 9.69 -38.15
C ASN A 963 40.48 9.11 -37.83
N SER A 964 41.26 8.80 -38.89
CA SER A 964 42.60 8.21 -38.77
C SER A 964 43.73 9.09 -39.32
N ALA A 965 43.41 10.26 -39.91
CA ALA A 965 44.39 11.10 -40.63
C ALA A 965 44.28 12.64 -40.42
N GLY A 966 43.53 13.17 -39.46
CA GLY A 966 43.36 14.63 -39.32
C GLY A 966 43.07 15.17 -37.91
N SER A 967 43.11 16.51 -37.73
CA SER A 967 42.63 17.19 -36.51
C SER A 967 41.11 17.38 -36.56
N GLY A 968 40.35 17.01 -35.53
CA GLY A 968 38.90 17.24 -35.45
C GLY A 968 38.11 16.16 -34.71
N GLY A 969 36.79 16.30 -34.72
CA GLY A 969 35.84 15.37 -34.08
C GLY A 969 35.13 14.47 -35.10
N ILE A 970 34.65 13.31 -34.65
CA ILE A 970 33.83 12.38 -35.43
C ILE A 970 32.60 11.95 -34.62
N THR A 971 31.45 11.84 -35.28
CA THR A 971 30.26 11.19 -34.70
C THR A 971 29.88 10.03 -35.60
N GLY A 972 29.92 8.79 -35.08
CA GLY A 972 29.44 7.58 -35.74
C GLY A 972 28.16 7.08 -35.08
N ASN A 973 27.14 6.77 -35.89
CA ASN A 973 25.89 6.17 -35.41
C ASN A 973 25.59 4.92 -36.22
N LEU A 974 25.41 3.78 -35.55
CA LEU A 974 24.93 2.53 -36.11
C LEU A 974 23.58 2.20 -35.51
N THR A 975 22.53 2.16 -36.33
CA THR A 975 21.18 1.75 -35.92
C THR A 975 20.77 0.50 -36.67
N VAL A 976 20.35 -0.53 -35.95
CA VAL A 976 19.73 -1.73 -36.55
C VAL A 976 18.24 -1.66 -36.22
N THR A 977 17.41 -1.33 -37.21
CA THR A 977 15.97 -1.12 -36.98
C THR A 977 15.25 -2.43 -36.78
N SER A 978 13.98 -2.36 -36.39
CA SER A 978 13.18 -3.55 -36.10
C SER A 978 13.19 -4.57 -37.24
N GLY A 979 13.34 -5.85 -36.93
CA GLY A 979 13.35 -6.96 -37.91
C GLY A 979 14.58 -7.07 -38.82
N ALA A 980 15.63 -6.28 -38.60
CA ALA A 980 16.88 -6.32 -39.36
C ALA A 980 17.96 -7.18 -38.67
N SER A 981 18.86 -7.80 -39.44
CA SER A 981 19.97 -8.59 -38.89
C SER A 981 21.34 -8.21 -39.45
N LEU A 982 22.34 -8.07 -38.58
CA LEU A 982 23.76 -7.89 -38.91
C LEU A 982 24.57 -9.05 -38.32
N ASN A 983 25.07 -9.94 -39.18
CA ASN A 983 25.98 -11.01 -38.80
C ASN A 983 27.42 -10.61 -39.14
N ALA A 984 28.19 -10.21 -38.14
CA ALA A 984 29.62 -9.93 -38.16
C ALA A 984 30.39 -10.92 -37.26
N SER A 985 29.95 -12.18 -37.24
CA SER A 985 30.50 -13.23 -36.36
C SER A 985 31.96 -13.61 -36.64
N ASP A 986 32.50 -13.22 -37.79
CA ASP A 986 33.89 -13.44 -38.20
C ASP A 986 34.69 -12.14 -38.33
N ALA A 987 34.17 -11.03 -37.80
CA ALA A 987 34.91 -9.78 -37.75
C ALA A 987 35.94 -9.72 -36.62
N ASP A 988 37.13 -9.16 -36.91
CA ASP A 988 38.17 -8.93 -35.90
C ASP A 988 37.87 -7.65 -35.10
N GLU A 989 37.24 -6.64 -35.71
CA GLU A 989 36.87 -5.38 -35.07
C GLU A 989 35.56 -4.78 -35.61
N LEU A 990 34.71 -4.22 -34.72
CA LEU A 990 33.63 -3.29 -35.04
C LEU A 990 33.85 -1.96 -34.30
N SER A 991 33.97 -0.86 -35.04
CA SER A 991 34.11 0.49 -34.50
C SER A 991 32.97 1.42 -34.90
N VAL A 992 32.42 2.18 -33.96
CA VAL A 992 31.41 3.21 -34.18
C VAL A 992 31.86 4.51 -33.51
N GLY A 993 32.19 5.52 -34.32
CA GLY A 993 32.70 6.80 -33.82
C GLY A 993 34.08 6.65 -33.17
N ARG A 994 35.10 6.28 -33.96
CA ARG A 994 36.48 6.05 -33.48
C ARG A 994 37.44 7.10 -34.02
N VAL A 995 38.35 7.54 -33.16
CA VAL A 995 39.47 8.40 -33.53
C VAL A 995 40.79 7.68 -33.24
N ALA A 996 41.62 7.53 -34.26
CA ALA A 996 42.91 6.83 -34.20
C ALA A 996 44.05 7.74 -34.67
N ASN A 997 45.20 7.72 -33.98
CA ASN A 997 46.45 8.38 -34.42
C ASN A 997 46.43 9.91 -34.66
N VAL A 998 45.53 10.66 -34.02
CA VAL A 998 45.46 12.13 -34.17
C VAL A 998 46.19 12.87 -33.05
N GLY A 999 46.83 14.00 -33.39
CA GLY A 999 47.79 14.67 -32.51
C GLY A 999 47.21 15.55 -31.39
N TRP A 1000 46.02 16.16 -31.54
CA TRP A 1000 45.52 17.22 -30.64
C TRP A 1000 43.97 17.33 -30.63
N GLN A 1001 43.36 17.42 -29.42
CA GLN A 1001 41.95 17.78 -29.17
C GLN A 1001 40.89 17.04 -30.02
N ALA A 1002 40.89 15.71 -29.92
CA ALA A 1002 39.95 14.88 -30.68
C ALA A 1002 38.65 14.64 -29.92
N GLN A 1003 37.53 14.57 -30.64
CA GLN A 1003 36.23 14.14 -30.14
C GLN A 1003 35.81 12.87 -30.86
N ALA A 1004 35.47 11.81 -30.11
CA ALA A 1004 34.99 10.55 -30.63
C ALA A 1004 33.61 10.25 -30.03
N ASP A 1005 32.54 10.47 -30.80
CA ASP A 1005 31.17 10.17 -30.36
C ASP A 1005 30.64 8.96 -31.13
N GLY A 1006 30.24 7.91 -30.42
CA GLY A 1006 29.73 6.66 -30.98
C GLY A 1006 28.37 6.26 -30.40
N SER A 1007 27.43 5.84 -31.25
CA SER A 1007 26.14 5.30 -30.81
C SER A 1007 25.79 4.02 -31.58
N LEU A 1008 25.53 2.93 -30.85
CA LEU A 1008 24.98 1.68 -31.37
C LEU A 1008 23.63 1.41 -30.70
N VAL A 1009 22.55 1.36 -31.50
CA VAL A 1009 21.18 1.19 -31.03
C VAL A 1009 20.46 0.06 -31.79
N LEU A 1010 19.84 -0.85 -31.04
CA LEU A 1010 19.06 -1.97 -31.58
C LEU A 1010 17.56 -1.73 -31.36
N GLY A 1011 16.77 -1.83 -32.43
CA GLY A 1011 15.30 -1.84 -32.38
C GLY A 1011 14.71 -3.22 -32.04
N ALA A 1012 13.39 -3.27 -31.82
CA ALA A 1012 12.66 -4.51 -31.50
C ALA A 1012 12.88 -5.61 -32.54
N ASP A 1013 13.17 -6.85 -32.13
CA ASP A 1013 13.36 -7.99 -33.04
C ASP A 1013 14.55 -7.86 -34.01
N SER A 1014 15.45 -6.90 -33.78
CA SER A 1014 16.72 -6.83 -34.52
C SER A 1014 17.75 -7.83 -33.97
N VAL A 1015 18.72 -8.22 -34.79
CA VAL A 1015 19.80 -9.15 -34.40
C VAL A 1015 21.17 -8.62 -34.79
N ILE A 1016 22.12 -8.63 -33.85
CA ILE A 1016 23.55 -8.50 -34.15
C ILE A 1016 24.29 -9.72 -33.61
N ASP A 1017 25.01 -10.44 -34.48
CA ASP A 1017 25.98 -11.47 -34.10
C ASP A 1017 27.40 -10.93 -34.35
N LEU A 1018 28.27 -10.89 -33.34
CA LEU A 1018 29.59 -10.28 -33.42
C LEU A 1018 30.68 -11.16 -32.81
N GLY A 1019 31.68 -11.52 -33.61
CA GLY A 1019 32.77 -12.42 -33.22
C GLY A 1019 32.31 -13.85 -32.90
N ALA A 1020 33.30 -14.73 -32.69
CA ALA A 1020 33.09 -16.12 -32.31
C ALA A 1020 34.10 -16.58 -31.24
N VAL A 1021 33.82 -17.66 -30.52
CA VAL A 1021 34.72 -18.18 -29.46
C VAL A 1021 36.13 -18.48 -29.99
N ALA A 1022 36.25 -18.91 -31.25
CA ALA A 1022 37.55 -19.21 -31.88
C ALA A 1022 38.26 -17.97 -32.46
N ALA A 1023 37.55 -16.86 -32.63
CA ALA A 1023 38.01 -15.60 -33.23
C ALA A 1023 37.23 -14.43 -32.60
N PRO A 1024 37.59 -14.02 -31.37
CA PRO A 1024 36.84 -13.00 -30.63
C PRO A 1024 37.14 -11.59 -31.16
N ALA A 1025 36.09 -10.78 -31.39
CA ALA A 1025 36.18 -9.45 -32.00
C ALA A 1025 36.52 -8.34 -30.99
N THR A 1026 36.96 -7.17 -31.45
CA THR A 1026 37.02 -5.95 -30.61
C THR A 1026 35.82 -5.06 -30.93
N LEU A 1027 35.10 -4.57 -29.92
CA LEU A 1027 33.98 -3.62 -30.11
C LEU A 1027 34.32 -2.26 -29.51
N ASN A 1028 34.37 -1.23 -30.35
CA ASN A 1028 34.72 0.14 -29.98
C ASN A 1028 33.56 1.10 -30.28
N ILE A 1029 33.02 1.77 -29.26
CA ILE A 1029 31.93 2.74 -29.41
C ILE A 1029 32.35 4.03 -28.73
N GLY A 1030 32.59 5.08 -29.51
CA GLY A 1030 33.10 6.35 -28.99
C GLY A 1030 34.50 6.17 -28.40
N TRP A 1031 35.45 5.68 -29.20
CA TRP A 1031 36.82 5.40 -28.75
C TRP A 1031 37.82 6.41 -29.31
N ASN A 1032 38.64 7.01 -28.44
CA ASN A 1032 39.61 8.02 -28.79
C ASN A 1032 41.04 7.60 -28.40
N GLU A 1033 41.88 7.29 -29.38
CA GLU A 1033 43.26 6.84 -29.18
C GLU A 1033 44.28 7.99 -29.17
N SER A 1034 43.85 9.25 -29.18
CA SER A 1034 44.78 10.39 -29.19
C SER A 1034 45.60 10.42 -27.89
N THR A 1035 46.91 10.14 -27.96
CA THR A 1035 47.80 10.03 -26.80
C THR A 1035 48.65 11.27 -26.53
N GLY A 1036 48.58 12.32 -27.37
CA GLY A 1036 49.23 13.64 -27.21
C GLY A 1036 50.64 13.62 -26.59
N ASP A 1037 51.69 13.68 -27.42
CA ASP A 1037 53.09 13.63 -26.94
C ASP A 1037 53.38 14.74 -25.91
N ALA A 1038 53.92 14.36 -24.74
CA ALA A 1038 54.19 15.23 -23.59
C ALA A 1038 55.45 16.10 -23.80
N GLY A 1039 55.54 16.75 -24.97
CA GLY A 1039 56.65 17.60 -25.37
C GLY A 1039 56.53 19.03 -24.85
N PHE A 1040 57.05 19.27 -23.64
CA PHE A 1040 57.56 20.56 -23.12
C PHE A 1040 56.88 21.86 -23.62
N PHE A 1041 55.94 22.40 -22.85
CA PHE A 1041 55.80 23.80 -22.36
C PHE A 1041 54.33 24.02 -21.89
N GLY A 1042 54.16 24.68 -20.73
CA GLY A 1042 52.95 24.63 -19.91
C GLY A 1042 51.64 25.23 -20.47
N ASP A 1043 50.57 24.89 -19.76
CA ASP A 1043 49.24 25.53 -19.70
C ASP A 1043 48.30 25.50 -20.93
N TYR A 1044 48.44 24.55 -21.86
CA TYR A 1044 47.39 24.30 -22.85
C TYR A 1044 46.69 22.95 -22.60
N ALA A 1045 45.41 23.05 -22.24
CA ALA A 1045 44.51 21.94 -21.98
C ALA A 1045 44.28 21.09 -23.25
N ASN A 1046 45.02 19.99 -23.35
CA ASN A 1046 44.70 18.90 -24.27
C ASN A 1046 43.55 18.11 -23.66
N VAL A 1047 42.31 18.46 -24.02
CA VAL A 1047 41.11 17.76 -23.57
C VAL A 1047 40.52 17.02 -24.77
N SER A 1048 40.89 15.75 -24.91
CA SER A 1048 40.17 14.83 -25.81
C SER A 1048 38.80 14.51 -25.20
N ARG A 1049 37.81 14.17 -26.03
CA ARG A 1049 36.51 13.69 -25.57
C ARG A 1049 36.16 12.37 -26.24
N ALA A 1050 35.56 11.46 -25.48
CA ALA A 1050 35.04 10.19 -25.95
C ALA A 1050 33.64 9.97 -25.34
N THR A 1051 32.60 9.87 -26.18
CA THR A 1051 31.22 9.62 -25.75
C THR A 1051 30.73 8.33 -26.42
N GLY A 1052 30.40 7.29 -25.66
CA GLY A 1052 29.92 6.01 -26.19
C GLY A 1052 28.57 5.60 -25.63
N LEU A 1053 27.65 5.22 -26.51
CA LEU A 1053 26.35 4.63 -26.15
C LEU A 1053 26.15 3.28 -26.85
N LEU A 1054 26.01 2.21 -26.07
CA LEU A 1054 25.52 0.92 -26.52
C LEU A 1054 24.15 0.65 -25.87
N ASN A 1055 23.09 0.64 -26.68
CA ASN A 1055 21.73 0.34 -26.22
C ASN A 1055 21.17 -0.89 -26.93
N ALA A 1056 21.14 -2.01 -26.19
CA ALA A 1056 20.59 -3.29 -26.62
C ALA A 1056 19.33 -3.67 -25.80
N THR A 1057 18.44 -2.70 -25.52
CA THR A 1057 17.24 -2.94 -24.70
C THR A 1057 16.17 -3.75 -25.43
N GLN A 1058 16.01 -3.56 -26.75
CA GLN A 1058 14.89 -4.10 -27.52
C GLN A 1058 15.26 -5.22 -28.52
N GLY A 1059 16.53 -5.37 -28.87
CA GLY A 1059 17.01 -6.36 -29.86
C GLY A 1059 17.90 -7.45 -29.27
N THR A 1060 18.29 -8.41 -30.11
CA THR A 1060 19.22 -9.50 -29.77
C THR A 1060 20.66 -9.09 -30.12
N LEU A 1061 21.56 -9.17 -29.14
CA LEU A 1061 22.99 -8.93 -29.34
C LEU A 1061 23.77 -10.15 -28.83
N ASN A 1062 24.39 -10.91 -29.73
CA ASN A 1062 25.28 -12.01 -29.38
C ASN A 1062 26.73 -11.62 -29.71
N ALA A 1063 27.57 -11.39 -28.71
CA ALA A 1063 28.93 -10.92 -28.91
C ALA A 1063 29.97 -11.81 -28.21
N GLN A 1064 30.97 -12.27 -28.95
CA GLN A 1064 32.19 -12.92 -28.43
C GLN A 1064 33.38 -12.00 -28.70
N LEU A 1065 33.88 -11.36 -27.65
CA LEU A 1065 34.81 -10.24 -27.75
C LEU A 1065 36.15 -10.51 -27.05
N SER A 1066 37.21 -9.94 -27.60
CA SER A 1066 38.52 -9.84 -26.94
C SER A 1066 38.57 -8.58 -26.08
N GLU A 1067 37.94 -7.48 -26.53
CA GLU A 1067 37.78 -6.26 -25.76
C GLU A 1067 36.49 -5.51 -26.14
N LEU A 1068 35.85 -4.91 -25.13
CA LEU A 1068 34.69 -4.03 -25.25
C LEU A 1068 35.05 -2.64 -24.74
N ASN A 1069 34.99 -1.62 -25.60
CA ASN A 1069 35.26 -0.23 -25.26
C ASN A 1069 34.02 0.63 -25.53
N VAL A 1070 33.46 1.24 -24.49
CA VAL A 1070 32.30 2.15 -24.59
C VAL A 1070 32.65 3.47 -23.92
N GLY A 1071 32.88 4.51 -24.72
CA GLY A 1071 33.28 5.83 -24.23
C GLY A 1071 34.66 5.78 -23.57
N THR A 1072 35.71 5.53 -24.35
CA THR A 1072 37.07 5.31 -23.84
C THR A 1072 38.05 6.30 -24.47
N THR A 1073 38.95 6.91 -23.68
CA THR A 1073 40.07 7.73 -24.19
C THR A 1073 41.43 7.20 -23.73
N ALA A 1074 42.40 7.11 -24.63
CA ALA A 1074 43.79 6.73 -24.34
C ALA A 1074 44.65 7.89 -23.79
N GLY A 1075 44.21 9.16 -23.95
CA GLY A 1075 44.97 10.36 -23.57
C GLY A 1075 44.32 11.24 -22.49
N ARG A 1076 44.79 12.49 -22.38
CA ARG A 1076 44.20 13.53 -21.50
C ARG A 1076 42.83 13.97 -22.04
N GLY A 1077 41.76 13.81 -21.26
CA GLY A 1077 40.41 14.07 -21.78
C GLY A 1077 39.24 13.47 -20.99
N THR A 1078 38.01 13.85 -21.32
CA THR A 1078 36.78 13.31 -20.70
C THR A 1078 36.26 12.07 -21.44
N ALA A 1079 35.91 11.02 -20.70
CA ALA A 1079 35.30 9.81 -21.21
C ALA A 1079 33.91 9.62 -20.58
N GLU A 1080 32.89 9.43 -21.40
CA GLU A 1080 31.50 9.17 -20.99
C GLU A 1080 31.00 7.92 -21.71
N GLY A 1081 30.76 6.83 -20.97
CA GLY A 1081 30.35 5.54 -21.52
C GLY A 1081 29.05 5.03 -20.91
N THR A 1082 28.08 4.65 -21.75
CA THR A 1082 26.80 4.07 -21.31
C THR A 1082 26.53 2.75 -22.01
N LEU A 1083 26.40 1.67 -21.22
CA LEU A 1083 26.02 0.33 -21.67
C LEU A 1083 24.67 -0.06 -21.07
N ILE A 1084 23.66 -0.30 -21.91
CA ILE A 1084 22.32 -0.75 -21.51
C ILE A 1084 22.02 -2.11 -22.16
N MET A 1085 21.78 -3.13 -21.35
CA MET A 1085 21.49 -4.51 -21.79
C MET A 1085 20.05 -4.92 -21.45
N GLY A 1086 19.30 -5.39 -22.46
CA GLY A 1086 18.01 -6.07 -22.31
C GLY A 1086 18.14 -7.59 -22.19
N GLU A 1087 17.00 -8.30 -22.10
CA GLU A 1087 16.93 -9.75 -21.87
C GLU A 1087 17.65 -10.60 -22.94
N ASN A 1088 17.70 -10.12 -24.18
CA ASN A 1088 18.25 -10.84 -25.33
C ASN A 1088 19.70 -10.44 -25.67
N ALA A 1089 20.39 -9.74 -24.77
CA ALA A 1089 21.79 -9.36 -24.96
C ALA A 1089 22.74 -10.33 -24.22
N ALA A 1090 23.62 -11.00 -24.97
CA ALA A 1090 24.64 -11.92 -24.48
C ALA A 1090 26.03 -11.49 -24.96
N ILE A 1091 26.86 -10.96 -24.05
CA ILE A 1091 28.23 -10.52 -24.33
C ILE A 1091 29.20 -11.38 -23.52
N THR A 1092 30.11 -12.07 -24.20
CA THR A 1092 31.29 -12.69 -23.59
C THR A 1092 32.52 -11.88 -23.97
N THR A 1093 33.32 -11.40 -23.01
CA THR A 1093 34.54 -10.61 -23.30
C THR A 1093 35.69 -10.91 -22.35
N LEU A 1094 36.95 -10.66 -22.75
CA LEU A 1094 38.09 -10.71 -21.81
C LEU A 1094 38.20 -9.40 -21.01
N ILE A 1095 38.04 -8.26 -21.68
CA ILE A 1095 38.19 -6.93 -21.10
C ILE A 1095 36.97 -6.07 -21.47
N ALA A 1096 36.42 -5.35 -20.52
CA ALA A 1096 35.42 -4.31 -20.78
C ALA A 1096 35.83 -3.00 -20.10
N ASN A 1097 35.84 -1.92 -20.86
CA ASN A 1097 36.15 -0.56 -20.43
C ASN A 1097 34.93 0.32 -20.73
N ILE A 1098 34.27 0.81 -19.67
CA ILE A 1098 33.07 1.64 -19.80
C ILE A 1098 33.32 2.99 -19.14
N GLY A 1099 33.32 4.06 -19.94
CA GLY A 1099 33.55 5.42 -19.44
C GLY A 1099 34.94 5.61 -18.87
N MET A 1100 35.97 5.12 -19.56
CA MET A 1100 37.35 4.99 -19.04
C MET A 1100 38.30 6.03 -19.65
N GLY A 1101 39.04 6.73 -18.78
CA GLY A 1101 40.07 7.71 -19.18
C GLY A 1101 41.50 7.21 -18.96
N GLY A 1102 42.41 7.50 -19.89
CA GLY A 1102 43.80 7.03 -19.89
C GLY A 1102 44.78 7.83 -19.04
N THR A 1103 44.38 8.95 -18.40
CA THR A 1103 45.30 9.84 -17.64
C THR A 1103 44.62 10.52 -16.43
N PRO A 1104 45.38 11.12 -15.47
CA PRO A 1104 44.82 11.56 -14.19
C PRO A 1104 43.93 12.81 -14.25
N GLU A 1105 43.98 13.54 -15.36
CA GLU A 1105 43.39 14.87 -15.50
C GLU A 1105 42.04 14.84 -16.24
N GLY A 1106 41.61 13.65 -16.67
CA GLY A 1106 40.39 13.43 -17.45
C GLY A 1106 39.23 12.94 -16.60
N GLY A 1107 38.07 13.62 -16.67
CA GLY A 1107 36.84 13.13 -16.05
C GLY A 1107 36.35 11.85 -16.73
N ALA A 1108 36.10 10.79 -15.97
CA ALA A 1108 35.69 9.49 -16.48
C ALA A 1108 34.35 9.09 -15.86
N THR A 1109 33.28 9.05 -16.66
CA THR A 1109 31.94 8.65 -16.20
C THR A 1109 31.42 7.43 -16.94
N GLY A 1110 31.01 6.42 -16.18
CA GLY A 1110 30.43 5.19 -16.71
C GLY A 1110 28.98 5.04 -16.26
N THR A 1111 28.13 4.43 -17.10
CA THR A 1111 26.83 3.88 -16.71
C THR A 1111 26.72 2.45 -17.24
N LEU A 1112 26.47 1.49 -16.35
CA LEU A 1112 26.20 0.10 -16.69
C LEU A 1112 24.80 -0.27 -16.17
N ASP A 1113 23.86 -0.48 -17.07
CA ASP A 1113 22.46 -0.82 -16.79
C ASP A 1113 22.13 -2.19 -17.40
N VAL A 1114 22.10 -3.23 -16.57
CA VAL A 1114 21.81 -4.60 -16.99
C VAL A 1114 20.40 -4.98 -16.51
N ARG A 1115 19.43 -4.90 -17.43
CA ARG A 1115 18.02 -5.18 -17.17
C ARG A 1115 17.65 -6.66 -17.40
N GLY A 1116 18.51 -7.40 -18.11
CA GLY A 1116 18.39 -8.81 -18.42
C GLY A 1116 19.62 -9.29 -19.22
N GLY A 1117 19.61 -10.55 -19.67
CA GLY A 1117 20.69 -11.11 -20.51
C GLY A 1117 21.92 -11.56 -19.72
N SER A 1118 23.07 -11.69 -20.38
CA SER A 1118 24.32 -12.17 -19.76
C SER A 1118 25.55 -11.38 -20.22
N LEU A 1119 26.29 -10.80 -19.28
CA LEU A 1119 27.63 -10.26 -19.48
C LEU A 1119 28.64 -11.17 -18.77
N THR A 1120 29.46 -11.87 -19.55
CA THR A 1120 30.37 -12.92 -19.06
C THR A 1120 31.81 -12.56 -19.36
N PHE A 1121 32.69 -12.68 -18.37
CA PHE A 1121 34.13 -12.53 -18.58
C PHE A 1121 34.84 -13.89 -18.52
N ALA A 1122 35.25 -14.42 -19.66
CA ALA A 1122 35.76 -15.79 -19.78
C ALA A 1122 37.27 -15.82 -20.07
N GLY A 1123 38.08 -16.39 -19.17
CA GLY A 1123 39.53 -16.57 -19.35
C GLY A 1123 40.38 -16.02 -18.19
N ALA A 1124 41.68 -16.34 -18.20
CA ALA A 1124 42.64 -15.81 -17.23
C ALA A 1124 43.01 -14.35 -17.53
N GLY A 1125 43.04 -13.48 -16.52
CA GLY A 1125 43.37 -12.06 -16.68
C GLY A 1125 42.20 -11.17 -17.12
N THR A 1126 40.97 -11.63 -16.91
CA THR A 1126 39.76 -10.89 -17.24
C THR A 1126 39.60 -9.61 -16.42
N SER A 1127 39.10 -8.53 -17.01
CA SER A 1127 38.84 -7.29 -16.27
C SER A 1127 37.60 -6.54 -16.73
N LEU A 1128 36.78 -6.13 -15.76
CA LEU A 1128 35.73 -5.11 -15.94
C LEU A 1128 36.20 -3.81 -15.29
N ASN A 1129 36.46 -2.79 -16.11
CA ASN A 1129 36.91 -1.47 -15.70
C ASN A 1129 35.81 -0.45 -15.97
N PHE A 1130 35.44 0.30 -14.94
CA PHE A 1130 34.32 1.23 -14.99
C PHE A 1130 34.68 2.58 -14.36
N GLY A 1131 34.32 3.68 -15.03
CA GLY A 1131 34.51 5.06 -14.56
C GLY A 1131 33.67 5.42 -13.33
N SER A 1132 33.67 6.69 -12.91
CA SER A 1132 32.79 7.16 -11.82
C SER A 1132 31.33 7.29 -12.30
N GLY A 1133 30.36 6.62 -11.68
CA GLY A 1133 28.96 6.69 -12.14
C GLY A 1133 28.07 5.56 -11.63
N SER A 1134 27.07 5.14 -12.43
CA SER A 1134 25.97 4.27 -11.96
C SER A 1134 26.07 2.81 -12.44
N LEU A 1135 25.86 1.87 -11.52
CA LEU A 1135 25.76 0.43 -11.78
C LEU A 1135 24.37 -0.05 -11.38
N ILE A 1136 23.55 -0.42 -12.36
CA ILE A 1136 22.19 -0.93 -12.18
C ILE A 1136 22.15 -2.38 -12.67
N ILE A 1137 21.71 -3.30 -11.81
CA ILE A 1137 21.51 -4.72 -12.14
C ILE A 1137 20.10 -5.09 -11.69
N ALA A 1138 19.24 -5.48 -12.62
CA ALA A 1138 17.86 -5.86 -12.33
C ALA A 1138 17.77 -7.16 -11.50
N ASP A 1139 16.60 -7.40 -10.89
CA ASP A 1139 16.41 -8.57 -10.04
C ASP A 1139 16.41 -9.90 -10.81
N GLY A 1140 17.05 -10.91 -10.22
CA GLY A 1140 17.29 -12.22 -10.85
C GLY A 1140 18.43 -12.27 -11.88
N VAL A 1141 19.12 -11.16 -12.18
CA VAL A 1141 20.21 -11.11 -13.18
C VAL A 1141 21.57 -11.47 -12.57
N SER A 1142 22.31 -12.38 -13.20
CA SER A 1142 23.65 -12.80 -12.78
C SER A 1142 24.75 -12.15 -13.63
N LEU A 1143 25.62 -11.34 -13.02
CA LEU A 1143 26.82 -10.77 -13.65
C LEU A 1143 28.06 -11.56 -13.22
N THR A 1144 28.73 -12.25 -14.15
CA THR A 1144 29.87 -13.12 -13.83
C THR A 1144 31.18 -12.54 -14.38
N VAL A 1145 32.09 -12.13 -13.49
CA VAL A 1145 33.46 -11.72 -13.83
C VAL A 1145 34.43 -12.83 -13.46
N GLY A 1146 35.06 -13.48 -14.45
CA GLY A 1146 35.99 -14.59 -14.29
C GLY A 1146 35.33 -15.97 -14.49
N ASP A 1147 36.15 -17.01 -14.59
CA ASP A 1147 35.70 -18.40 -14.72
C ASP A 1147 35.58 -19.07 -13.33
N ALA A 1148 34.50 -19.84 -13.13
CA ALA A 1148 34.29 -20.72 -11.97
C ALA A 1148 35.44 -21.73 -11.77
N ALA A 1149 36.13 -22.13 -12.84
CA ALA A 1149 37.25 -23.06 -12.81
C ALA A 1149 38.60 -22.40 -12.47
N ASP A 1150 38.84 -21.16 -12.91
CA ASP A 1150 40.20 -20.57 -12.95
C ASP A 1150 40.41 -19.28 -12.14
N ARG A 1151 39.41 -18.77 -11.41
CA ARG A 1151 39.61 -17.85 -10.25
C ARG A 1151 40.64 -16.70 -10.46
N LEU A 1152 40.70 -16.04 -11.62
CA LEU A 1152 41.69 -14.99 -11.93
C LEU A 1152 41.10 -13.78 -12.69
N GLY A 1153 40.05 -13.15 -12.13
CA GLY A 1153 39.40 -11.96 -12.69
C GLY A 1153 39.47 -10.72 -11.78
N HIS A 1154 39.51 -9.53 -12.38
CA HIS A 1154 39.51 -8.22 -11.71
C HIS A 1154 38.20 -7.44 -11.96
N LEU A 1155 37.53 -6.98 -10.91
CA LEU A 1155 36.40 -6.04 -10.99
C LEU A 1155 36.84 -4.69 -10.40
N ARG A 1156 36.88 -3.64 -11.22
CA ARG A 1156 37.35 -2.31 -10.82
C ARG A 1156 36.29 -1.24 -11.08
N ILE A 1157 35.71 -0.71 -10.00
CA ILE A 1157 34.61 0.26 -10.00
C ILE A 1157 35.13 1.62 -9.53
N GLY A 1158 34.90 2.67 -10.33
CA GLY A 1158 35.49 3.99 -10.10
C GLY A 1158 37.00 3.94 -10.21
N TYR A 1159 37.52 3.24 -11.23
CA TYR A 1159 38.95 3.04 -11.40
C TYR A 1159 39.55 4.10 -12.33
N ASN A 1160 40.55 4.84 -11.83
CA ASN A 1160 41.40 5.69 -12.65
C ASN A 1160 42.81 5.10 -12.64
N ALA A 1161 43.34 4.77 -13.82
CA ALA A 1161 44.62 4.08 -14.00
C ALA A 1161 45.86 4.86 -13.49
N SER A 1162 45.70 6.10 -12.99
CA SER A 1162 46.81 7.04 -12.84
C SER A 1162 46.85 7.90 -11.57
N GLY A 1163 46.01 7.62 -10.57
CA GLY A 1163 46.39 7.92 -9.19
C GLY A 1163 45.94 9.25 -8.53
N VAL A 1164 44.90 9.97 -9.01
CA VAL A 1164 44.38 11.18 -8.32
C VAL A 1164 42.84 11.31 -8.43
N ASP A 1165 42.20 11.68 -7.31
CA ASP A 1165 40.80 12.07 -7.06
C ASP A 1165 39.68 11.38 -7.85
N LEU A 1166 38.93 10.53 -7.15
CA LEU A 1166 37.61 10.09 -7.57
C LEU A 1166 36.56 11.02 -6.94
N ALA A 1167 35.71 11.63 -7.77
CA ALA A 1167 34.48 12.24 -7.26
C ALA A 1167 33.62 11.16 -6.58
N ASP A 1168 32.92 11.53 -5.50
CA ASP A 1168 32.09 10.66 -4.65
C ASP A 1168 31.40 9.52 -5.45
N THR A 1169 31.90 8.29 -5.29
CA THR A 1169 31.27 7.09 -5.84
C THR A 1169 29.97 6.79 -5.09
N ALA A 1170 28.83 7.20 -5.65
CA ALA A 1170 27.51 6.71 -5.25
C ALA A 1170 27.18 5.47 -6.09
N ILE A 1171 27.39 4.27 -5.55
CA ILE A 1171 26.83 3.05 -6.14
C ILE A 1171 25.38 2.96 -5.66
N ASP A 1172 24.43 3.33 -6.52
CA ASP A 1172 23.00 3.18 -6.26
C ASP A 1172 22.56 1.77 -6.64
N GLN A 1173 22.60 0.84 -5.67
CA GLN A 1173 22.13 -0.55 -5.86
C GLN A 1173 20.66 -0.65 -5.45
N THR A 1174 19.82 -1.12 -6.35
CA THR A 1174 18.38 -1.30 -6.11
C THR A 1174 17.96 -2.73 -5.77
N ASN A 1175 18.91 -3.68 -5.62
CA ASN A 1175 18.61 -5.10 -5.44
C ASN A 1175 19.49 -5.83 -4.38
N ASP A 1176 18.96 -6.93 -3.81
CA ASP A 1176 19.48 -7.64 -2.63
C ASP A 1176 20.50 -8.78 -2.94
N ARG A 1177 20.74 -9.14 -4.21
CA ARG A 1177 21.72 -10.18 -4.59
C ARG A 1177 22.53 -9.87 -5.85
N PHE A 1178 23.84 -9.76 -5.66
CA PHE A 1178 24.86 -9.74 -6.71
C PHE A 1178 25.86 -10.87 -6.45
N THR A 1179 26.07 -11.78 -7.42
CA THR A 1179 27.06 -12.85 -7.30
C THR A 1179 28.20 -12.60 -8.29
N ALA A 1180 29.35 -12.13 -7.80
CA ALA A 1180 30.57 -12.08 -8.58
C ALA A 1180 31.60 -13.08 -8.06
N TYR A 1181 32.12 -13.92 -8.97
CA TYR A 1181 33.24 -14.81 -8.70
C TYR A 1181 34.56 -14.07 -8.86
N VAL A 1182 34.73 -12.97 -8.11
CA VAL A 1182 35.97 -12.19 -8.11
C VAL A 1182 37.01 -12.95 -7.32
N ALA A 1183 38.17 -13.20 -7.92
CA ALA A 1183 39.13 -14.11 -7.33
C ALA A 1183 40.55 -13.56 -7.20
N ASP A 1184 40.88 -12.43 -7.85
CA ASP A 1184 42.16 -11.73 -7.65
C ASP A 1184 41.99 -10.30 -7.10
N GLU A 1185 41.11 -9.47 -7.69
CA GLU A 1185 40.89 -8.09 -7.21
C GLU A 1185 39.44 -7.62 -7.36
N LEU A 1186 38.82 -7.21 -6.24
CA LEU A 1186 37.67 -6.32 -6.24
C LEU A 1186 38.15 -4.95 -5.73
N SER A 1187 38.08 -3.92 -6.58
CA SER A 1187 38.39 -2.55 -6.17
C SER A 1187 37.21 -1.63 -6.40
N VAL A 1188 36.83 -0.89 -5.36
CA VAL A 1188 35.82 0.17 -5.40
C VAL A 1188 36.49 1.43 -4.90
N GLY A 1189 36.48 2.49 -5.71
CA GLY A 1189 37.10 3.75 -5.32
C GLY A 1189 38.63 3.70 -5.25
N ARG A 1190 39.29 2.78 -5.98
CA ARG A 1190 40.74 2.59 -5.92
C ARG A 1190 41.46 3.58 -6.81
N VAL A 1191 42.32 4.36 -6.17
CA VAL A 1191 43.34 5.21 -6.79
C VAL A 1191 44.64 4.41 -6.83
N ALA A 1192 45.12 4.02 -8.02
CA ALA A 1192 46.34 3.22 -8.14
C ALA A 1192 47.61 4.08 -7.94
N ASN A 1193 48.34 3.82 -6.85
CA ASN A 1193 49.78 4.03 -6.71
C ASN A 1193 50.38 2.91 -5.87
#